data_AF-A0A4S1WK94-F1
#
_entry.id   AF-A0A4S1WK94-F1
#
_cell.length_a   1.000
_cell.length_b   1.000
_cell.length_c   1.000
_cell.angle_alpha   90.00
_cell.angle_beta   90.00
_cell.angle_gamma   90.00
#
_symmetry.space_group_name_H-M   'P 1'
#
loop_
_entity.id
_entity.type
_entity.pdbx_description
1 polymer ?
#
loop_
_entity_poly.entity_id
_entity_poly.type
_entity_poly.pdbx_seq_one_letter_code
_entity_poly.pdbx_strand_id
1 'polypeptide(L)'
;MTTSLDETPEAATAQAAPLRPRRPWRRLFLTLALLVLAALVAGWFQRRTIAHEFVDQELSRRGVRASYRIEQLSPWHQRLTDVVIGDPRNPDLTADWVELGTTLSPWGAKVLALRAGRVRLNARLVDGRVSLGALDRLMPPSSGKPFGLPHVAIDVADAGLRLDTGHGVVVIGLVGRGMLDNGFAGDARISAPRLELGGCTLSGIGGTLAVRMRRASPHLSGPLSGAGLACSGARATAPRLALDVTLGPALDRWSGSAELAASAVEHADRRVSDLRGRLSFAGGSAATRGDIALRAGGFAAPEARGAGLEIAGSYAQRGERLDYRGTLVARRTALPASLRRQLAGYAGSAAGTPLAPLVARLARSAAAAGASFDATADLAAGLGRRGLSYDVSRLAAVSTSGARLRFDEGGGAHGTNGGLNDLDGVIALGGDGMPEARIRLTRKPGDARFHGVGDVRTYAAGRASLSLSQLVFALDAQGGEARAEALVSGPLGSGRVERLSLPLDLRWRDGQFRVNPACTNIRFASVAIAGTILAPGRLAACPVGGAMVAATPGGMRGGVRFVAPVLAGRVGSSPLRVAASDARIDFGSRQFAINGAAVRLGAESPSRLDIAMLSGRFANGIAGDFAGLGGQIGAVPLLVSGAAGTWRADADGLALAGRLQLSDAVAPARFHPLASNDAALRLSGNRITATAGLRAPTAEIGRVEIVHDLAEGRGTATIAVPGLRFAEGGLQPSDLTPLTFGVIADVSGTIEGEGRIDWTPAGVTSSGRFGARAIDLAAAFGPVRGLATELHFDDLLGMHTAPGQIATTVEINPGVPVRDGTLRFRLLDPQRVEVEGGRWPFAGGELVLEPTLLDFSERRERRMTFRVVGADAALFLKEMEFENLDATGTFDGTLPMIFDAQGGRIEGGALRARAGGSLAYVGEISQRDLGFWGNMAFQALKALDYRSLTIGMNGPLAGDMVTEIRFAGVSQGKGTKSNFLLRRLAKLPFVFNVRVSAPFHQLLDSVQSWYDPNRLIERNLPTLLQEQEQSGGKAGAPAPVQPRESENLR
;
A
#
# COMPACT_ATOMS: atom_id res chain seq x y z
N MET A 1 47.82 -111.55 -2.08
CA MET A 1 49.08 -110.90 -2.48
C MET A 1 49.46 -109.95 -1.36
N THR A 2 50.60 -110.02 -0.70
CA THR A 2 51.83 -110.83 -0.79
C THR A 2 52.57 -110.32 0.47
N THR A 3 52.80 -111.16 1.49
CA THR A 3 54.09 -111.83 1.72
C THR A 3 55.25 -110.82 1.77
N SER A 4 56.14 -110.76 2.75
CA SER A 4 56.63 -111.69 3.78
C SER A 4 57.99 -111.10 4.21
N LEU A 5 58.89 -111.66 5.02
CA LEU A 5 59.32 -113.03 5.34
C LEU A 5 60.30 -112.82 6.54
N ASP A 6 60.27 -113.80 7.46
CA ASP A 6 61.40 -114.47 8.13
C ASP A 6 62.39 -113.69 9.01
N GLU A 7 62.94 -114.29 10.08
CA GLU A 7 63.43 -115.67 10.17
C GLU A 7 63.51 -116.16 11.64
N THR A 8 63.09 -117.41 11.89
CA THR A 8 63.45 -118.25 13.05
C THR A 8 64.57 -119.21 12.66
N PRO A 9 65.39 -119.75 13.59
CA PRO A 9 65.17 -121.12 14.11
C PRO A 9 65.59 -121.26 15.60
N GLU A 10 64.92 -122.04 16.47
CA GLU A 10 64.83 -123.51 16.63
C GLU A 10 66.00 -124.18 17.40
N ALA A 11 65.60 -124.79 18.54
CA ALA A 11 66.11 -125.96 19.28
C ALA A 11 67.60 -126.11 19.68
N ALA A 12 67.82 -126.40 20.98
CA ALA A 12 68.42 -127.66 21.44
C ALA A 12 68.43 -127.80 22.98
N THR A 13 67.98 -128.97 23.43
CA THR A 13 68.11 -129.59 24.76
C THR A 13 69.55 -130.05 25.07
N ALA A 14 70.03 -129.92 26.32
CA ALA A 14 71.00 -130.84 26.94
C ALA A 14 71.09 -130.66 28.48
N GLN A 15 71.50 -131.72 29.15
CA GLN A 15 71.26 -132.13 30.54
C GLN A 15 72.23 -131.55 31.61
N ALA A 16 71.76 -131.62 32.87
CA ALA A 16 72.42 -131.91 34.17
C ALA A 16 73.91 -131.51 34.39
N ALA A 17 74.33 -130.98 35.54
CA ALA A 17 74.17 -131.56 36.89
C ALA A 17 74.54 -130.52 38.00
N PRO A 18 74.53 -130.84 39.32
CA PRO A 18 73.90 -130.01 40.35
C PRO A 18 74.91 -129.30 41.27
N LEU A 19 74.42 -128.44 42.18
CA LEU A 19 74.66 -128.47 43.63
C LEU A 19 74.00 -127.28 44.35
N ARG A 20 73.41 -127.61 45.51
CA ARG A 20 72.58 -126.84 46.45
C ARG A 20 73.42 -125.82 47.30
N PRO A 21 72.89 -125.18 48.38
CA PRO A 21 71.84 -124.14 48.48
C PRO A 21 72.18 -123.00 49.48
N ARG A 22 71.29 -121.98 49.61
CA ARG A 22 70.96 -121.08 50.77
C ARG A 22 70.89 -119.59 50.33
N ARG A 23 69.69 -119.00 50.15
CA ARG A 23 68.81 -118.20 51.09
C ARG A 23 69.48 -116.91 51.65
N PRO A 24 68.77 -115.79 51.97
CA PRO A 24 67.32 -115.48 51.84
C PRO A 24 66.98 -113.96 51.60
N TRP A 25 66.60 -113.50 50.40
CA TRP A 25 66.07 -112.12 50.19
C TRP A 25 64.54 -112.04 50.02
N ARG A 26 63.87 -113.20 49.97
CA ARG A 26 62.43 -113.30 49.73
C ARG A 26 61.55 -112.84 50.91
N ARG A 27 62.11 -112.78 52.12
CA ARG A 27 61.41 -112.23 53.31
C ARG A 27 61.45 -110.71 53.37
N LEU A 28 62.53 -110.07 52.91
CA LEU A 28 62.64 -108.62 52.87
C LEU A 28 61.62 -108.01 51.89
N PHE A 29 61.44 -108.64 50.73
CA PHE A 29 60.43 -108.21 49.74
C PHE A 29 58.99 -108.43 50.22
N LEU A 30 58.73 -109.52 50.96
CA LEU A 30 57.40 -109.79 51.53
C LEU A 30 57.09 -108.89 52.72
N THR A 31 58.06 -108.62 53.61
CA THR A 31 57.89 -107.65 54.69
C THR A 31 57.81 -106.24 54.16
N LEU A 32 58.63 -105.84 53.18
CA LEU A 32 58.52 -104.53 52.53
C LEU A 32 57.19 -104.41 51.79
N ALA A 33 56.73 -105.45 51.09
CA ALA A 33 55.42 -105.46 50.46
C ALA A 33 54.28 -105.42 51.49
N LEU A 34 54.38 -106.09 52.65
CA LEU A 34 53.40 -106.01 53.74
C LEU A 34 53.45 -104.68 54.49
N LEU A 35 54.61 -104.05 54.61
CA LEU A 35 54.80 -102.76 55.26
C LEU A 35 54.36 -101.63 54.32
N VAL A 36 54.59 -101.77 53.02
CA VAL A 36 54.01 -100.92 51.98
C VAL A 36 52.51 -101.16 51.88
N LEU A 37 52.02 -102.40 51.96
CA LEU A 37 50.58 -102.69 51.99
C LEU A 37 49.93 -102.15 53.27
N ALA A 38 50.59 -102.27 54.43
CA ALA A 38 50.12 -101.70 55.69
C ALA A 38 50.19 -100.16 55.68
N ALA A 39 51.20 -99.56 55.06
CA ALA A 39 51.29 -98.11 54.84
C ALA A 39 50.26 -97.62 53.81
N LEU A 40 49.95 -98.41 52.79
CA LEU A 40 48.91 -98.14 51.80
C LEU A 40 47.52 -98.30 52.43
N VAL A 41 47.29 -99.30 53.27
CA VAL A 41 46.03 -99.52 54.01
C VAL A 41 45.86 -98.47 55.12
N ALA A 42 46.91 -98.14 55.86
CA ALA A 42 46.91 -97.07 56.86
C ALA A 42 46.73 -95.69 56.20
N GLY A 43 47.42 -95.42 55.08
CA GLY A 43 47.23 -94.22 54.27
C GLY A 43 45.83 -94.16 53.63
N TRP A 44 45.21 -95.30 53.33
CA TRP A 44 43.85 -95.40 52.81
C TRP A 44 42.78 -95.19 53.90
N PHE A 45 43.02 -95.64 55.13
CA PHE A 45 42.13 -95.40 56.30
C PHE A 45 42.32 -94.00 56.90
N GLN A 46 43.54 -93.45 56.90
CA GLN A 46 43.85 -92.06 57.26
C GLN A 46 43.59 -91.08 56.10
N ARG A 47 43.13 -91.54 54.92
CA ARG A 47 42.96 -90.70 53.73
C ARG A 47 42.12 -89.46 53.96
N ARG A 48 41.12 -89.53 54.87
CA ARG A 48 40.27 -88.40 55.22
C ARG A 48 41.00 -87.37 56.08
N THR A 49 41.82 -87.82 57.04
CA THR A 49 42.63 -86.94 57.91
C THR A 49 43.81 -86.31 57.16
N ILE A 50 44.52 -87.08 56.32
CA ILE A 50 45.64 -86.60 55.50
C ILE A 50 45.16 -85.60 54.44
N ALA A 51 44.01 -85.86 53.80
CA ALA A 51 43.44 -84.92 52.85
C ALA A 51 42.92 -83.65 53.52
N HIS A 52 42.39 -83.73 54.74
CA HIS A 52 41.98 -82.55 55.51
C HIS A 52 43.20 -81.70 55.88
N GLU A 53 44.27 -82.30 56.43
CA GLU A 53 45.52 -81.59 56.74
C GLU A 53 46.21 -81.05 55.48
N PHE A 54 46.22 -81.79 54.36
CA PHE A 54 46.81 -81.34 53.11
C PHE A 54 46.06 -80.15 52.51
N VAL A 55 44.71 -80.21 52.46
CA VAL A 55 43.89 -79.11 51.96
C VAL A 55 43.99 -77.90 52.90
N ASP A 56 43.94 -78.09 54.23
CA ASP A 56 44.11 -77.00 55.20
C ASP A 56 45.50 -76.38 55.13
N GLN A 57 46.55 -77.18 54.92
CA GLN A 57 47.92 -76.71 54.77
C GLN A 57 48.12 -75.96 53.44
N GLU A 58 47.55 -76.42 52.34
CA GLU A 58 47.62 -75.75 51.04
C GLU A 58 46.79 -74.45 51.01
N LEU A 59 45.59 -74.46 51.60
CA LEU A 59 44.77 -73.26 51.79
C LEU A 59 45.48 -72.24 52.69
N SER A 60 46.11 -72.70 53.79
CA SER A 60 46.90 -71.84 54.67
C SER A 60 48.15 -71.28 53.98
N ARG A 61 48.86 -72.07 53.16
CA ARG A 61 50.00 -71.62 52.34
C ARG A 61 49.60 -70.52 51.36
N ARG A 62 48.42 -70.62 50.76
CA ARG A 62 47.86 -69.60 49.86
C ARG A 62 47.14 -68.47 50.60
N GLY A 63 47.13 -68.51 51.94
CA GLY A 63 46.52 -67.50 52.80
C GLY A 63 44.99 -67.43 52.68
N VAL A 64 44.32 -68.54 52.33
CA VAL A 64 42.87 -68.62 52.16
C VAL A 64 42.26 -69.23 53.41
N ARG A 65 41.37 -68.49 54.10
CA ARG A 65 40.56 -69.04 55.19
C ARG A 65 39.37 -69.77 54.59
N ALA A 66 39.12 -71.02 55.00
CA ALA A 66 37.92 -71.75 54.61
C ALA A 66 37.48 -72.70 55.73
N SER A 67 36.18 -73.00 55.77
CA SER A 67 35.60 -74.09 56.56
C SER A 67 34.73 -74.95 55.66
N TYR A 68 34.85 -76.27 55.76
CA TYR A 68 34.12 -77.23 54.92
C TYR A 68 34.09 -78.59 55.62
N ARG A 69 33.14 -79.45 55.22
CA ARG A 69 33.10 -80.86 55.63
C ARG A 69 33.27 -81.74 54.39
N ILE A 70 34.22 -82.67 54.44
CA ILE A 70 34.46 -83.62 53.32
C ILE A 70 33.48 -84.80 53.46
N GLU A 71 32.45 -84.85 52.61
CA GLU A 71 31.48 -85.95 52.57
C GLU A 71 32.07 -87.16 51.82
N GLN A 72 32.61 -86.92 50.63
CA GLN A 72 33.17 -87.95 49.75
C GLN A 72 34.49 -87.48 49.15
N LEU A 73 35.53 -88.31 49.26
CA LEU A 73 36.84 -88.05 48.67
C LEU A 73 37.32 -89.29 47.91
N SER A 74 37.41 -89.17 46.60
CA SER A 74 37.93 -90.18 45.68
C SER A 74 38.91 -89.55 44.68
N PRO A 75 39.73 -90.35 43.97
CA PRO A 75 40.66 -89.83 42.96
C PRO A 75 39.98 -89.08 41.80
N TRP A 76 38.68 -89.31 41.59
CA TRP A 76 37.92 -88.79 40.46
C TRP A 76 36.82 -87.80 40.85
N HIS A 77 36.29 -87.90 42.08
CA HIS A 77 35.22 -87.05 42.63
C HIS A 77 35.55 -86.59 44.05
N GLN A 78 35.45 -85.29 44.32
CA GLN A 78 35.57 -84.70 45.66
C GLN A 78 34.32 -83.88 45.99
N ARG A 79 33.58 -84.29 47.03
CA ARG A 79 32.36 -83.62 47.49
C ARG A 79 32.57 -82.99 48.85
N LEU A 80 32.38 -81.68 48.91
CA LEU A 80 32.47 -80.83 50.10
C LEU A 80 31.07 -80.33 50.44
N THR A 81 30.68 -80.34 51.71
CA THR A 81 29.43 -79.75 52.22
C THR A 81 29.73 -78.62 53.21
N ASP A 82 28.76 -77.74 53.45
CA ASP A 82 28.88 -76.61 54.39
C ASP A 82 30.11 -75.73 54.10
N VAL A 83 30.37 -75.48 52.81
CA VAL A 83 31.58 -74.78 52.35
C VAL A 83 31.43 -73.30 52.59
N VAL A 84 32.40 -72.70 53.29
CA VAL A 84 32.56 -71.26 53.48
C VAL A 84 34.01 -70.90 53.19
N ILE A 85 34.25 -69.98 52.26
CA ILE A 85 35.59 -69.48 51.90
C ILE A 85 35.62 -67.97 52.14
N GLY A 86 36.64 -67.48 52.83
CA GLY A 86 36.82 -66.07 53.23
C GLY A 86 36.56 -65.81 54.72
N ASP A 87 36.21 -64.57 55.07
CA ASP A 87 35.85 -64.19 56.45
C ASP A 87 34.47 -64.77 56.81
N PRO A 88 34.32 -65.58 57.88
CA PRO A 88 33.02 -66.16 58.26
C PRO A 88 31.91 -65.12 58.52
N ARG A 89 32.26 -63.87 58.87
CA ARG A 89 31.28 -62.78 59.08
C ARG A 89 30.87 -62.09 57.77
N ASN A 90 31.67 -62.20 56.72
CA ASN A 90 31.40 -61.69 55.38
C ASN A 90 32.07 -62.62 54.34
N PRO A 91 31.50 -63.82 54.10
CA PRO A 91 32.17 -64.85 53.33
C PRO A 91 32.27 -64.48 51.85
N ASP A 92 33.38 -64.83 51.19
CA ASP A 92 33.56 -64.61 49.75
C ASP A 92 32.80 -65.66 48.93
N LEU A 93 32.68 -66.89 49.46
CA LEU A 93 31.83 -67.94 48.91
C LEU A 93 31.19 -68.75 50.03
N THR A 94 29.90 -69.04 49.90
CA THR A 94 29.20 -70.10 50.65
C THR A 94 28.54 -71.08 49.71
N ALA A 95 28.57 -72.36 50.04
CA ALA A 95 27.86 -73.38 49.28
C ALA A 95 27.39 -74.53 50.17
N ASP A 96 26.13 -74.95 50.01
CA ASP A 96 25.56 -76.08 50.75
C ASP A 96 26.34 -77.38 50.45
N TRP A 97 26.68 -77.58 49.16
CA TRP A 97 27.64 -78.57 48.72
C TRP A 97 28.29 -78.20 47.37
N VAL A 98 29.53 -78.65 47.17
CA VAL A 98 30.32 -78.53 45.94
C VAL A 98 30.96 -79.88 45.63
N GLU A 99 30.79 -80.36 44.41
CA GLU A 99 31.40 -81.58 43.89
C GLU A 99 32.32 -81.25 42.71
N LEU A 100 33.59 -81.62 42.84
CA LEU A 100 34.61 -81.50 41.81
C LEU A 100 34.83 -82.86 41.15
N GLY A 101 34.72 -82.92 39.83
CA GLY A 101 35.15 -84.04 39.01
C GLY A 101 36.54 -83.78 38.47
N THR A 102 37.53 -84.61 38.82
CA THR A 102 38.94 -84.45 38.44
C THR A 102 39.47 -85.61 37.63
N THR A 103 40.40 -85.33 36.71
CA THR A 103 41.26 -86.34 36.10
C THR A 103 42.69 -86.22 36.65
N LEU A 104 43.32 -87.37 36.90
CA LEU A 104 44.69 -87.46 37.38
C LEU A 104 45.61 -87.85 36.23
N SER A 105 46.64 -87.03 36.01
CA SER A 105 47.77 -87.36 35.13
C SER A 105 49.06 -87.46 35.97
N PRO A 106 50.12 -88.15 35.51
CA PRO A 106 51.38 -88.26 36.25
C PRO A 106 52.04 -86.92 36.62
N TRP A 107 51.60 -85.83 35.97
CA TRP A 107 52.18 -84.49 36.02
C TRP A 107 51.19 -83.45 36.57
N GLY A 108 50.00 -83.86 37.06
CA GLY A 108 49.02 -82.96 37.70
C GLY A 108 47.55 -83.40 37.60
N ALA A 109 46.68 -82.76 38.39
CA ALA A 109 45.23 -82.95 38.38
C ALA A 109 44.52 -81.82 37.60
N LYS A 110 43.49 -82.16 36.82
CA LYS A 110 42.64 -81.17 36.11
C LYS A 110 41.18 -81.36 36.48
N VAL A 111 40.46 -80.25 36.69
CA VAL A 111 39.01 -80.24 36.91
C VAL A 111 38.30 -80.35 35.57
N LEU A 112 37.39 -81.32 35.42
CA LEU A 112 36.58 -81.55 34.22
C LEU A 112 35.10 -81.21 34.44
N ALA A 113 34.62 -81.34 35.67
CA ALA A 113 33.25 -81.02 36.04
C ALA A 113 33.18 -80.33 37.41
N LEU A 114 32.27 -79.37 37.55
CA LEU A 114 31.94 -78.69 38.79
C LEU A 114 30.43 -78.73 38.97
N ARG A 115 29.95 -79.42 39.99
CA ARG A 115 28.55 -79.42 40.38
C ARG A 115 28.38 -78.74 41.73
N ALA A 116 27.36 -77.93 41.89
CA ALA A 116 27.10 -77.30 43.18
C ALA A 116 25.60 -77.14 43.45
N GLY A 117 25.25 -77.20 44.73
CA GLY A 117 23.88 -76.96 45.20
C GLY A 117 23.54 -75.47 45.19
N ARG A 118 23.16 -74.93 46.35
CA ARG A 118 23.02 -73.49 46.53
C ARG A 118 24.39 -72.86 46.74
N VAL A 119 24.79 -71.95 45.87
CA VAL A 119 26.05 -71.20 45.96
C VAL A 119 25.73 -69.72 46.13
N ARG A 120 26.40 -69.03 47.06
CA ARG A 120 26.41 -67.58 47.17
C ARG A 120 27.83 -67.08 47.11
N LEU A 121 28.10 -66.15 46.21
CA LEU A 121 29.44 -65.67 45.90
C LEU A 121 29.45 -64.15 45.97
N ASN A 122 30.40 -63.59 46.70
CA ASN A 122 30.61 -62.16 46.81
C ASN A 122 31.84 -61.80 45.99
N ALA A 123 31.67 -60.94 45.00
CA ALA A 123 32.75 -60.47 44.14
C ALA A 123 32.81 -58.95 44.13
N ARG A 124 34.00 -58.41 43.84
CA ARG A 124 34.22 -56.97 43.67
C ARG A 124 34.95 -56.72 42.36
N LEU A 125 34.61 -55.64 41.67
CA LEU A 125 35.34 -55.19 40.50
C LEU A 125 36.43 -54.19 40.93
N VAL A 126 37.70 -54.53 40.72
CA VAL A 126 38.87 -53.70 41.10
C VAL A 126 39.74 -53.54 39.85
N ASP A 127 40.03 -52.30 39.45
CA ASP A 127 40.84 -51.96 38.26
C ASP A 127 40.41 -52.68 36.97
N GLY A 128 39.09 -52.81 36.78
CA GLY A 128 38.50 -53.49 35.62
C GLY A 128 38.62 -55.03 35.64
N ARG A 129 39.06 -55.63 36.74
CA ARG A 129 39.13 -57.08 36.95
C ARG A 129 38.17 -57.52 38.05
N VAL A 130 37.49 -58.64 37.83
CA VAL A 130 36.63 -59.24 38.86
C VAL A 130 37.53 -59.94 39.88
N SER A 131 37.47 -59.48 41.13
CA SER A 131 38.07 -60.11 42.29
C SER A 131 37.01 -60.92 43.02
N LEU A 132 37.29 -62.21 43.24
CA LEU A 132 36.46 -63.13 44.00
C LEU A 132 36.93 -63.23 45.48
N GLY A 133 37.70 -62.25 45.94
CA GLY A 133 38.25 -62.22 47.31
C GLY A 133 39.29 -63.33 47.52
N ALA A 134 39.09 -64.16 48.54
CA ALA A 134 40.02 -65.24 48.86
C ALA A 134 40.13 -66.32 47.75
N LEU A 135 39.11 -66.45 46.88
CA LEU A 135 39.12 -67.37 45.74
C LEU A 135 40.18 -67.01 44.68
N ASP A 136 40.57 -65.74 44.56
CA ASP A 136 41.55 -65.31 43.55
C ASP A 136 42.92 -66.00 43.74
N ARG A 137 43.27 -66.31 44.99
CA ARG A 137 44.51 -67.00 45.37
C ARG A 137 44.49 -68.49 45.02
N LEU A 138 43.30 -69.03 44.73
CA LEU A 138 43.11 -70.42 44.32
C LEU A 138 43.14 -70.59 42.79
N MET A 139 43.08 -69.48 42.03
CA MET A 139 43.16 -69.51 40.57
C MET A 139 44.61 -69.74 40.07
N PRO A 140 44.80 -70.41 38.93
CA PRO A 140 46.13 -70.61 38.35
C PRO A 140 46.77 -69.29 37.88
N PRO A 141 48.12 -69.18 37.87
CA PRO A 141 48.81 -67.98 37.38
C PRO A 141 48.48 -67.70 35.91
N SER A 142 48.43 -66.41 35.54
CA SER A 142 48.05 -65.97 34.18
C SER A 142 48.99 -66.56 33.12
N SER A 143 48.43 -67.24 32.11
CA SER A 143 49.22 -67.98 31.09
C SER A 143 49.71 -67.15 29.90
N GLY A 144 49.46 -65.83 29.89
CA GLY A 144 49.82 -64.93 28.78
C GLY A 144 49.03 -65.14 27.47
N LYS A 145 48.16 -66.16 27.39
CA LYS A 145 47.28 -66.43 26.25
C LYS A 145 46.06 -65.51 26.25
N PRO A 146 45.42 -65.27 25.07
CA PRO A 146 44.14 -64.58 24.99
C PRO A 146 43.10 -65.25 25.89
N PHE A 147 42.18 -64.45 26.42
CA PHE A 147 41.08 -64.95 27.25
C PHE A 147 40.28 -66.03 26.50
N GLY A 148 39.97 -67.12 27.20
CA GLY A 148 39.12 -68.19 26.70
C GLY A 148 38.44 -68.89 27.86
N LEU A 149 37.21 -69.35 27.63
CA LEU A 149 36.43 -70.07 28.65
C LEU A 149 37.07 -71.43 28.95
N PRO A 150 37.13 -71.85 30.22
CA PRO A 150 37.73 -73.12 30.59
C PRO A 150 36.88 -74.29 30.10
N HIS A 151 37.53 -75.38 29.72
CA HIS A 151 36.88 -76.64 29.32
C HIS A 151 36.38 -77.40 30.55
N VAL A 152 35.30 -76.92 31.16
CA VAL A 152 34.70 -77.48 32.39
C VAL A 152 33.19 -77.60 32.23
N ALA A 153 32.63 -78.75 32.57
CA ALA A 153 31.19 -78.94 32.71
C ALA A 153 30.71 -78.30 34.02
N ILE A 154 29.72 -77.40 33.96
CA ILE A 154 29.10 -76.82 35.15
C ILE A 154 27.66 -77.30 35.26
N ASP A 155 27.23 -77.67 36.46
CA ASP A 155 25.84 -77.96 36.81
C ASP A 155 25.47 -77.23 38.11
N VAL A 156 24.62 -76.22 37.99
CA VAL A 156 24.30 -75.29 39.08
C VAL A 156 22.80 -75.11 39.15
N ALA A 157 22.22 -75.54 40.27
CA ALA A 157 20.79 -75.44 40.53
C ALA A 157 20.36 -74.07 41.08
N ASP A 158 21.24 -73.40 41.86
CA ASP A 158 20.98 -72.09 42.47
C ASP A 158 22.29 -71.37 42.83
N ALA A 159 22.94 -70.70 41.87
CA ALA A 159 24.06 -69.80 42.18
C ALA A 159 23.61 -68.35 42.25
N GLY A 160 24.06 -67.63 43.28
CA GLY A 160 23.84 -66.20 43.44
C GLY A 160 25.18 -65.50 43.55
N LEU A 161 25.48 -64.59 42.64
CA LEU A 161 26.65 -63.73 42.65
C LEU A 161 26.22 -62.31 43.04
N ARG A 162 26.73 -61.80 44.15
CA ARG A 162 26.66 -60.38 44.50
C ARG A 162 27.97 -59.72 44.06
N LEU A 163 27.90 -58.93 42.99
CA LEU A 163 29.02 -58.20 42.43
C LEU A 163 28.94 -56.73 42.84
N ASP A 164 29.88 -56.27 43.65
CA ASP A 164 30.13 -54.86 43.87
C ASP A 164 30.99 -54.32 42.72
N THR A 165 30.40 -53.47 41.89
CA THR A 165 31.09 -52.95 40.69
C THR A 165 31.90 -51.68 40.96
N GLY A 166 31.90 -51.16 42.19
CA GLY A 166 32.36 -49.80 42.51
C GLY A 166 31.39 -48.70 42.06
N HIS A 167 30.44 -49.05 41.18
CA HIS A 167 29.40 -48.19 40.64
C HIS A 167 28.00 -48.55 41.18
N GLY A 168 27.93 -49.47 42.15
CA GLY A 168 26.70 -50.05 42.67
C GLY A 168 26.73 -51.57 42.65
N VAL A 169 25.75 -52.19 43.29
CA VAL A 169 25.71 -53.64 43.49
C VAL A 169 24.80 -54.30 42.46
N VAL A 170 25.35 -55.28 41.75
CA VAL A 170 24.63 -56.16 40.83
C VAL A 170 24.48 -57.54 41.48
N VAL A 171 23.25 -58.06 41.51
CA VAL A 171 22.95 -59.42 41.94
C VAL A 171 22.61 -60.24 40.71
N ILE A 172 23.33 -61.34 40.50
CA ILE A 172 23.16 -62.26 39.37
C ILE A 172 22.82 -63.64 39.94
N GLY A 173 21.60 -64.12 39.71
CA GLY A 173 21.20 -65.49 39.97
C GLY A 173 21.40 -66.33 38.71
N LEU A 174 22.18 -67.41 38.76
CA LEU A 174 22.45 -68.29 37.64
C LEU A 174 21.93 -69.71 37.93
N VAL A 175 21.16 -70.24 36.99
CA VAL A 175 20.71 -71.64 36.97
C VAL A 175 21.04 -72.21 35.60
N GLY A 176 21.73 -73.34 35.52
CA GLY A 176 22.10 -73.90 34.22
C GLY A 176 23.04 -75.10 34.31
N ARG A 177 23.16 -75.80 33.18
CA ARG A 177 24.01 -76.98 33.06
C ARG A 177 24.68 -77.10 31.69
N GLY A 178 25.85 -77.73 31.64
CA GLY A 178 26.58 -78.09 30.42
C GLY A 178 28.02 -77.58 30.40
N MET A 179 28.71 -77.78 29.28
CA MET A 179 30.12 -77.39 29.09
C MET A 179 30.25 -75.87 28.89
N LEU A 180 31.07 -75.21 29.71
CA LEU A 180 31.27 -73.76 29.66
C LEU A 180 31.80 -73.25 28.33
N ASP A 181 32.58 -74.06 27.61
CA ASP A 181 33.10 -73.71 26.29
C ASP A 181 32.17 -74.17 25.16
N ASN A 182 31.39 -75.25 25.31
CA ASN A 182 30.53 -75.71 24.22
C ASN A 182 29.34 -76.58 24.68
N GLY A 183 28.19 -75.95 24.97
CA GLY A 183 26.94 -76.67 25.28
C GLY A 183 26.27 -76.26 26.59
N PHE A 184 26.83 -75.32 27.36
CA PHE A 184 26.15 -74.74 28.52
C PHE A 184 24.84 -74.03 28.12
N ALA A 185 23.77 -74.31 28.85
CA ALA A 185 22.48 -73.64 28.73
C ALA A 185 21.91 -73.35 30.13
N GLY A 186 21.50 -72.10 30.34
CA GLY A 186 20.94 -71.66 31.62
C GLY A 186 20.26 -70.30 31.53
N ASP A 187 19.72 -69.86 32.66
CA ASP A 187 19.08 -68.55 32.85
C ASP A 187 19.83 -67.75 33.90
N ALA A 188 20.13 -66.49 33.57
CA ALA A 188 20.76 -65.51 34.44
C ALA A 188 19.75 -64.42 34.82
N ARG A 189 19.27 -64.44 36.07
CA ARG A 189 18.44 -63.38 36.65
C ARG A 189 19.33 -62.24 37.14
N ILE A 190 19.18 -61.06 36.57
CA ILE A 190 19.97 -59.88 36.92
C ILE A 190 19.08 -58.91 37.68
N SER A 191 19.57 -58.36 38.79
CA SER A 191 18.89 -57.33 39.58
C SER A 191 19.90 -56.34 40.13
N ALA A 192 19.66 -55.04 39.98
CA ALA A 192 20.46 -53.98 40.57
C ALA A 192 19.57 -52.80 41.00
N PRO A 193 19.50 -52.46 42.30
CA PRO A 193 18.67 -51.35 42.78
C PRO A 193 19.10 -49.99 42.20
N ARG A 194 20.41 -49.78 42.08
CA ARG A 194 21.01 -48.55 41.55
C ARG A 194 22.39 -48.86 40.97
N LEU A 195 22.68 -48.35 39.77
CA LEU A 195 23.99 -48.40 39.13
C LEU A 195 24.37 -47.02 38.59
N GLU A 196 25.61 -46.58 38.81
CA GLU A 196 26.15 -45.28 38.41
C GLU A 196 27.29 -45.48 37.40
N LEU A 197 26.95 -45.54 36.11
CA LEU A 197 27.88 -45.86 35.03
C LEU A 197 28.07 -44.65 34.11
N GLY A 198 29.31 -44.18 33.94
CA GLY A 198 29.65 -43.15 32.93
C GLY A 198 28.88 -41.83 33.07
N GLY A 199 28.56 -41.40 34.30
CA GLY A 199 27.74 -40.20 34.55
C GLY A 199 26.23 -40.41 34.42
N CYS A 200 25.78 -41.66 34.27
CA CYS A 200 24.38 -42.05 34.25
C CYS A 200 24.01 -42.90 35.48
N THR A 201 22.91 -42.57 36.13
CA THR A 201 22.27 -43.38 37.18
C THR A 201 21.14 -44.21 36.57
N LEU A 202 21.25 -45.54 36.65
CA LEU A 202 20.16 -46.48 36.38
C LEU A 202 19.54 -46.94 37.70
N SER A 203 18.21 -47.00 37.77
CA SER A 203 17.48 -47.43 38.96
C SER A 203 16.56 -48.61 38.68
N GLY A 204 16.48 -49.52 39.66
CA GLY A 204 15.57 -50.68 39.63
C GLY A 204 15.76 -51.60 38.43
N ILE A 205 17.01 -51.89 38.04
CA ILE A 205 17.30 -52.80 36.93
C ILE A 205 16.90 -54.22 37.34
N GLY A 206 16.17 -54.91 36.48
CA GLY A 206 15.74 -56.29 36.69
C GLY A 206 15.43 -56.99 35.37
N GLY A 207 15.80 -58.27 35.27
CA GLY A 207 15.47 -59.09 34.11
C GLY A 207 16.02 -60.51 34.19
N THR A 208 15.67 -61.34 33.20
CA THR A 208 16.21 -62.70 33.05
C THR A 208 16.76 -62.86 31.65
N LEU A 209 18.02 -63.26 31.54
CA LEU A 209 18.71 -63.53 30.28
C LEU A 209 18.95 -65.03 30.14
N ALA A 210 18.50 -65.64 29.05
CA ALA A 210 18.95 -66.97 28.69
C ALA A 210 20.40 -66.89 28.20
N VAL A 211 21.26 -67.75 28.75
CA VAL A 211 22.68 -67.85 28.44
C VAL A 211 22.91 -69.18 27.75
N ARG A 212 23.41 -69.15 26.52
CA ARG A 212 23.78 -70.36 25.76
C ARG A 212 25.20 -70.26 25.27
N MET A 213 25.97 -71.34 25.41
CA MET A 213 27.35 -71.42 24.94
C MET A 213 27.47 -72.31 23.71
N ARG A 214 28.07 -71.80 22.62
CA ARG A 214 28.38 -72.56 21.41
C ARG A 214 29.79 -72.24 20.93
N ARG A 215 30.68 -73.24 20.83
CA ARG A 215 32.08 -73.06 20.33
C ARG A 215 32.79 -71.84 20.95
N ALA A 216 32.77 -71.77 22.27
CA ALA A 216 33.29 -70.71 23.14
C ALA A 216 32.64 -69.33 22.96
N SER A 217 31.55 -69.23 22.18
CA SER A 217 30.80 -68.00 21.93
C SER A 217 29.53 -67.97 22.77
N PRO A 218 29.43 -67.07 23.78
CA PRO A 218 28.21 -66.86 24.54
C PRO A 218 27.13 -66.19 23.69
N HIS A 219 25.90 -66.68 23.80
CA HIS A 219 24.70 -66.07 23.27
C HIS A 219 23.78 -65.73 24.44
N LEU A 220 23.43 -64.45 24.56
CA LEU A 220 22.60 -63.90 25.61
C LEU A 220 21.31 -63.37 25.00
N SER A 221 20.17 -63.89 25.45
CA SER A 221 18.86 -63.47 24.94
C SER A 221 17.86 -63.26 26.08
N GLY A 222 17.25 -62.08 26.19
CA GLY A 222 16.18 -61.86 27.16
C GLY A 222 15.88 -60.40 27.47
N PRO A 223 14.75 -60.12 28.15
CA PRO A 223 14.36 -58.77 28.52
C PRO A 223 15.04 -58.30 29.81
N LEU A 224 15.52 -57.07 29.77
CA LEU A 224 15.94 -56.26 30.90
C LEU A 224 14.99 -55.06 31.02
N SER A 225 14.69 -54.66 32.24
CA SER A 225 13.85 -53.50 32.54
C SER A 225 14.47 -52.67 33.65
N GLY A 226 14.18 -51.38 33.69
CA GLY A 226 14.55 -50.47 34.76
C GLY A 226 13.37 -49.60 35.17
N ALA A 227 13.42 -49.06 36.39
CA ALA A 227 12.47 -48.02 36.82
C ALA A 227 12.80 -46.67 36.17
N GLY A 228 14.09 -46.35 36.05
CA GLY A 228 14.54 -45.12 35.39
C GLY A 228 16.02 -45.15 35.02
N LEU A 229 16.38 -44.23 34.12
CA LEU A 229 17.74 -43.91 33.70
C LEU A 229 17.88 -42.38 33.72
N ALA A 230 18.93 -41.86 34.37
CA ALA A 230 19.21 -40.44 34.44
C ALA A 230 20.69 -40.16 34.15
N CYS A 231 20.99 -39.50 33.04
CA CYS A 231 22.32 -39.04 32.63
C CYS A 231 22.43 -37.52 32.78
N SER A 232 23.61 -36.95 32.51
CA SER A 232 23.81 -35.49 32.45
C SER A 232 22.85 -34.84 31.43
N GLY A 233 21.75 -34.29 31.94
CA GLY A 233 20.73 -33.59 31.15
C GLY A 233 19.68 -34.48 30.48
N ALA A 234 19.74 -35.81 30.58
CA ALA A 234 18.76 -36.72 29.98
C ALA A 234 18.14 -37.68 31.00
N ARG A 235 16.85 -37.99 30.87
CA ARG A 235 16.14 -38.96 31.72
C ARG A 235 15.27 -39.86 30.86
N ALA A 236 15.21 -41.16 31.18
CA ALA A 236 14.27 -42.10 30.59
C ALA A 236 13.48 -42.81 31.69
N THR A 237 12.15 -42.89 31.51
CA THR A 237 11.21 -43.51 32.43
C THR A 237 10.87 -44.92 31.95
N ALA A 238 10.89 -45.89 32.88
CA ALA A 238 10.59 -47.29 32.64
C ALA A 238 11.31 -47.89 31.40
N PRO A 239 12.65 -47.75 31.26
CA PRO A 239 13.38 -48.30 30.13
C PRO A 239 13.27 -49.84 30.10
N ARG A 240 13.07 -50.40 28.92
CA ARG A 240 13.06 -51.85 28.64
C ARG A 240 13.98 -52.13 27.45
N LEU A 241 14.72 -53.22 27.55
CA LEU A 241 15.70 -53.67 26.58
C LEU A 241 15.55 -55.19 26.41
N ALA A 242 14.99 -55.65 25.30
CA ALA A 242 15.05 -57.05 24.89
C ALA A 242 16.32 -57.25 24.07
N LEU A 243 17.33 -57.85 24.69
CA LEU A 243 18.66 -58.05 24.11
C LEU A 243 18.74 -59.43 23.47
N ASP A 244 19.30 -59.51 22.27
CA ASP A 244 19.74 -60.74 21.62
C ASP A 244 21.16 -60.50 21.08
N VAL A 245 22.18 -61.05 21.76
CA VAL A 245 23.59 -60.82 21.43
C VAL A 245 24.39 -62.10 21.44
N THR A 246 25.27 -62.22 20.46
CA THR A 246 26.34 -63.22 20.43
C THR A 246 27.69 -62.54 20.63
N LEU A 247 28.48 -63.03 21.59
CA LEU A 247 29.82 -62.55 21.92
C LEU A 247 30.88 -63.46 21.28
N GLY A 248 31.98 -62.90 20.78
CA GLY A 248 33.10 -63.66 20.23
C GLY A 248 33.80 -64.52 21.31
N PRO A 249 34.61 -65.53 20.93
CA PRO A 249 35.28 -66.41 21.89
C PRO A 249 36.15 -65.71 22.94
N ALA A 250 36.77 -64.58 22.58
CA ALA A 250 37.57 -63.75 23.48
C ALA A 250 36.76 -62.65 24.18
N LEU A 251 35.43 -62.61 24.00
CA LEU A 251 34.51 -61.59 24.51
C LEU A 251 34.80 -60.15 24.06
N ASP A 252 35.57 -59.99 22.99
CA ASP A 252 36.05 -58.73 22.43
C ASP A 252 35.21 -58.22 21.25
N ARG A 253 34.37 -59.10 20.69
CA ARG A 253 33.46 -58.83 19.58
C ARG A 253 32.03 -59.16 19.97
N TRP A 254 31.08 -58.43 19.40
CA TRP A 254 29.66 -58.62 19.61
C TRP A 254 28.88 -58.42 18.30
N SER A 255 27.81 -59.19 18.14
CA SER A 255 26.84 -59.02 17.07
C SER A 255 25.46 -59.42 17.54
N GLY A 256 24.43 -58.64 17.20
CA GLY A 256 23.09 -58.92 17.66
C GLY A 256 22.09 -57.82 17.34
N SER A 257 20.96 -57.88 18.04
CA SER A 257 19.92 -56.86 18.00
C SER A 257 19.35 -56.59 19.39
N ALA A 258 18.78 -55.41 19.54
CA ALA A 258 18.13 -54.97 20.76
C ALA A 258 16.77 -54.34 20.40
N GLU A 259 15.73 -54.77 21.09
CA GLU A 259 14.45 -54.07 21.10
C GLU A 259 14.40 -53.15 22.30
N LEU A 260 14.16 -51.87 22.04
CA LEU A 260 14.23 -50.78 23.01
C LEU A 260 12.81 -50.27 23.24
N ALA A 261 12.45 -50.01 24.49
CA ALA A 261 11.23 -49.28 24.80
C ALA A 261 11.42 -48.38 26.04
N ALA A 262 10.76 -47.22 26.07
CA ALA A 262 10.68 -46.34 27.24
C ALA A 262 9.35 -45.59 27.21
N SER A 263 8.74 -45.36 28.38
CA SER A 263 7.46 -44.63 28.43
C SER A 263 7.63 -43.13 28.16
N ALA A 264 8.75 -42.56 28.60
CA ALA A 264 9.13 -41.19 28.29
C ALA A 264 10.65 -41.05 28.27
N VAL A 265 11.16 -40.20 27.39
CA VAL A 265 12.54 -39.74 27.36
C VAL A 265 12.53 -38.22 27.36
N GLU A 266 13.26 -37.60 28.28
CA GLU A 266 13.35 -36.17 28.50
C GLU A 266 14.80 -35.73 28.41
N HIS A 267 15.07 -34.64 27.70
CA HIS A 267 16.39 -34.02 27.62
C HIS A 267 16.23 -32.51 27.53
N ALA A 268 16.69 -31.78 28.55
CA ALA A 268 16.44 -30.35 28.70
C ALA A 268 14.93 -30.00 28.58
N ASP A 269 14.55 -29.19 27.61
CA ASP A 269 13.18 -28.77 27.28
C ASP A 269 12.51 -29.65 26.20
N ARG A 270 13.12 -30.78 25.88
CA ARG A 270 12.62 -31.74 24.89
C ARG A 270 12.11 -33.00 25.58
N ARG A 271 10.94 -33.47 25.16
CA ARG A 271 10.29 -34.68 25.68
C ARG A 271 9.73 -35.51 24.55
N VAL A 272 9.88 -36.81 24.66
CA VAL A 272 9.34 -37.82 23.76
C VAL A 272 8.63 -38.89 24.60
N SER A 273 7.44 -39.33 24.18
CA SER A 273 6.65 -40.36 24.87
C SER A 273 6.55 -41.64 24.04
N ASP A 274 6.35 -42.77 24.70
CA ASP A 274 6.17 -44.09 24.07
C ASP A 274 7.26 -44.44 23.05
N LEU A 275 8.53 -44.21 23.40
CA LEU A 275 9.66 -44.58 22.56
C LEU A 275 9.73 -46.11 22.44
N ARG A 276 9.76 -46.63 21.22
CA ARG A 276 9.90 -48.06 20.91
C ARG A 276 10.70 -48.24 19.64
N GLY A 277 11.48 -49.30 19.54
CA GLY A 277 12.17 -49.59 18.29
C GLY A 277 13.16 -50.73 18.37
N ARG A 278 13.87 -50.93 17.26
CA ARG A 278 14.89 -51.95 17.13
C ARG A 278 16.23 -51.32 16.74
N LEU A 279 17.28 -51.87 17.29
CA LEU A 279 18.67 -51.55 17.00
C LEU A 279 19.38 -52.85 16.60
N SER A 280 20.11 -52.86 15.49
CA SER A 280 21.11 -53.90 15.22
C SER A 280 22.49 -53.38 15.58
N PHE A 281 23.40 -54.27 15.99
CA PHE A 281 24.77 -53.89 16.30
C PHE A 281 25.73 -55.02 15.93
N ALA A 282 26.87 -54.67 15.35
CA ALA A 282 27.98 -55.57 15.08
C ALA A 282 29.31 -54.82 15.22
N GLY A 283 30.25 -55.38 15.98
CA GLY A 283 31.50 -54.71 16.29
C GLY A 283 32.32 -55.31 17.41
N GLY A 284 33.10 -54.46 18.05
CA GLY A 284 33.94 -54.75 19.21
C GLY A 284 34.36 -53.44 19.89
N SER A 285 35.29 -53.51 20.85
CA SER A 285 35.72 -52.36 21.66
C SER A 285 36.22 -51.15 20.86
N ALA A 286 36.77 -51.37 19.67
CA ALA A 286 37.25 -50.30 18.79
C ALA A 286 36.13 -49.59 18.01
N ALA A 287 35.13 -50.34 17.54
CA ALA A 287 34.08 -49.83 16.67
C ALA A 287 32.83 -50.72 16.67
N THR A 288 31.65 -50.10 16.63
CA THR A 288 30.35 -50.78 16.49
C THR A 288 29.51 -50.09 15.44
N ARG A 289 28.85 -50.85 14.57
CA ARG A 289 27.94 -50.31 13.54
C ARG A 289 26.63 -51.09 13.52
N GLY A 290 25.59 -50.48 12.98
CA GLY A 290 24.33 -51.16 12.74
C GLY A 290 23.25 -50.23 12.25
N ASP A 291 22.00 -50.70 12.33
CA ASP A 291 20.81 -49.99 11.89
C ASP A 291 19.94 -49.66 13.09
N ILE A 292 19.25 -48.54 13.01
CA ILE A 292 18.36 -48.03 14.04
C ILE A 292 17.02 -47.71 13.42
N ALA A 293 15.95 -48.18 14.05
CA ALA A 293 14.57 -47.88 13.69
C ALA A 293 13.78 -47.61 14.97
N LEU A 294 13.65 -46.34 15.33
CA LEU A 294 12.94 -45.86 16.50
C LEU A 294 11.65 -45.15 16.09
N ARG A 295 10.58 -45.39 16.83
CA ARG A 295 9.33 -44.66 16.76
C ARG A 295 8.95 -44.19 18.15
N ALA A 296 8.34 -43.02 18.22
CA ALA A 296 7.79 -42.49 19.43
C ALA A 296 6.41 -41.90 19.17
N GLY A 297 5.61 -41.82 20.23
CA GLY A 297 4.33 -41.13 20.24
C GLY A 297 4.51 -39.61 20.31
N GLY A 298 3.84 -38.98 21.27
CA GLY A 298 3.89 -37.52 21.42
C GLY A 298 5.30 -37.01 21.70
N PHE A 299 5.70 -35.95 21.00
CA PHE A 299 6.94 -35.21 21.27
C PHE A 299 6.65 -33.73 21.49
N ALA A 300 7.48 -33.09 22.32
CA ALA A 300 7.46 -31.67 22.59
C ALA A 300 8.88 -31.14 22.64
N ALA A 301 9.15 -30.06 21.92
CA ALA A 301 10.40 -29.32 21.90
C ALA A 301 10.09 -27.82 21.74
N PRO A 302 11.04 -26.91 22.03
CA PRO A 302 10.84 -25.46 21.84
C PRO A 302 10.43 -25.09 20.42
N GLU A 303 10.95 -25.81 19.43
CA GLU A 303 10.78 -25.53 18.01
C GLU A 303 9.45 -26.09 17.48
N ALA A 304 8.96 -27.22 18.04
CA ALA A 304 7.74 -27.88 17.59
C ALA A 304 7.22 -28.92 18.60
N ARG A 305 5.94 -29.27 18.48
CA ARG A 305 5.32 -30.42 19.18
C ARG A 305 4.54 -31.27 18.19
N GLY A 306 4.44 -32.57 18.40
CA GLY A 306 3.70 -33.45 17.51
C GLY A 306 3.27 -34.75 18.16
N ALA A 307 2.60 -35.60 17.39
CA ALA A 307 2.00 -36.84 17.89
C ALA A 307 2.80 -38.10 17.54
N GLY A 308 3.80 -37.99 16.67
CA GLY A 308 4.66 -39.10 16.30
C GLY A 308 6.01 -38.61 15.80
N LEU A 309 7.08 -39.31 16.19
CA LEU A 309 8.44 -39.08 15.71
C LEU A 309 9.07 -40.42 15.33
N GLU A 310 9.61 -40.54 14.12
CA GLU A 310 10.29 -41.73 13.65
C GLU A 310 11.71 -41.39 13.20
N ILE A 311 12.66 -42.24 13.55
CA ILE A 311 14.08 -42.15 13.18
C ILE A 311 14.47 -43.51 12.62
N ALA A 312 14.90 -43.55 11.36
CA ALA A 312 15.32 -44.78 10.71
C ALA A 312 16.61 -44.57 9.91
N GLY A 313 17.63 -45.39 10.13
CA GLY A 313 18.90 -45.23 9.44
C GLY A 313 19.98 -46.19 9.90
N SER A 314 21.21 -45.88 9.50
CA SER A 314 22.41 -46.58 9.92
C SER A 314 23.24 -45.71 10.85
N TYR A 315 23.97 -46.34 11.77
CA TYR A 315 24.90 -45.66 12.66
C TYR A 315 26.24 -46.40 12.75
N ALA A 316 27.29 -45.66 13.07
CA ALA A 316 28.62 -46.18 13.32
C ALA A 316 29.28 -45.42 14.48
N GLN A 317 29.66 -46.15 15.52
CA GLN A 317 30.40 -45.65 16.67
C GLN A 317 31.88 -46.09 16.58
N ARG A 318 32.81 -45.14 16.71
CA ARG A 318 34.27 -45.36 16.75
C ARG A 318 34.86 -44.53 17.89
N GLY A 319 35.29 -45.18 18.97
CA GLY A 319 35.63 -44.50 20.22
C GLY A 319 34.45 -43.63 20.71
N GLU A 320 34.70 -42.33 20.89
CA GLU A 320 33.69 -41.33 21.30
C GLU A 320 32.88 -40.74 20.12
N ARG A 321 33.19 -41.11 18.87
CA ARG A 321 32.50 -40.58 17.69
C ARG A 321 31.33 -41.47 17.30
N LEU A 322 30.15 -40.90 17.15
CA LEU A 322 28.93 -41.53 16.65
C LEU A 322 28.48 -40.84 15.35
N ASP A 323 28.55 -41.55 14.23
CA ASP A 323 28.02 -41.11 12.95
C ASP A 323 26.64 -41.77 12.72
N TYR A 324 25.67 -41.03 12.20
CA TYR A 324 24.31 -41.46 11.85
C TYR A 324 23.97 -40.99 10.43
N ARG A 325 23.25 -41.82 9.66
CA ARG A 325 22.67 -41.46 8.36
C ARG A 325 21.32 -42.11 8.19
N GLY A 326 20.27 -41.32 7.95
CA GLY A 326 18.93 -41.86 7.80
C GLY A 326 17.86 -40.80 7.58
N THR A 327 16.61 -41.20 7.81
CA THR A 327 15.41 -40.37 7.69
C THR A 327 14.85 -40.05 9.07
N LEU A 328 14.30 -38.84 9.19
CA LEU A 328 13.52 -38.39 10.33
C LEU A 328 12.13 -38.00 9.84
N VAL A 329 11.09 -38.57 10.45
CA VAL A 329 9.68 -38.31 10.12
C VAL A 329 8.97 -37.79 11.35
N ALA A 330 8.31 -36.64 11.25
CA ALA A 330 7.49 -36.07 12.31
C ALA A 330 6.02 -36.00 11.84
N ARG A 331 5.09 -36.48 12.66
CA ARG A 331 3.66 -36.60 12.33
C ARG A 331 2.80 -35.68 13.18
N ARG A 332 1.80 -35.05 12.56
CA ARG A 332 0.87 -34.10 13.19
C ARG A 332 1.61 -33.05 14.02
N THR A 333 2.67 -32.51 13.44
CA THR A 333 3.56 -31.51 14.04
C THR A 333 2.89 -30.14 14.02
N ALA A 334 3.06 -29.37 15.08
CA ALA A 334 2.54 -28.02 15.23
C ALA A 334 3.66 -27.08 15.67
N LEU A 335 3.72 -25.91 15.05
CA LEU A 335 4.56 -24.80 15.49
C LEU A 335 4.08 -24.23 16.84
N PRO A 336 4.96 -23.55 17.60
CA PRO A 336 4.60 -22.91 18.86
C PRO A 336 3.40 -21.98 18.71
N ALA A 337 2.52 -21.96 19.73
CA ALA A 337 1.31 -21.14 19.69
C ALA A 337 1.62 -19.63 19.60
N SER A 338 2.74 -19.18 20.19
CA SER A 338 3.25 -17.81 20.06
C SER A 338 3.52 -17.43 18.61
N LEU A 339 4.28 -18.26 17.89
CA LEU A 339 4.62 -18.03 16.48
C LEU A 339 3.37 -18.02 15.59
N ARG A 340 2.42 -18.96 15.82
CA ARG A 340 1.15 -18.98 15.05
C ARG A 340 0.30 -17.72 15.29
N ARG A 341 0.24 -17.23 16.53
CA ARG A 341 -0.44 -15.96 16.85
C ARG A 341 0.24 -14.76 16.21
N GLN A 342 1.57 -14.74 16.20
CA GLN A 342 2.34 -13.70 15.51
C GLN A 342 2.06 -13.69 14.00
N LEU A 343 2.05 -14.86 13.35
CA LEU A 343 1.71 -15.01 11.93
C LEU A 343 0.29 -14.51 11.63
N ALA A 344 -0.70 -14.91 12.45
CA ALA A 344 -2.08 -14.45 12.30
C ALA A 344 -2.24 -12.94 12.53
N GLY A 345 -1.45 -12.36 13.44
CA GLY A 345 -1.46 -10.93 13.76
C GLY A 345 -1.09 -10.02 12.58
N TYR A 346 -0.34 -10.53 11.59
CA TYR A 346 0.00 -9.75 10.39
C TYR A 346 -1.18 -9.52 9.44
N ALA A 347 -2.33 -10.18 9.61
CA ALA A 347 -3.47 -10.06 8.70
C ALA A 347 -3.98 -8.61 8.53
N GLY A 348 -3.85 -7.76 9.55
CA GLY A 348 -4.26 -6.35 9.49
C GLY A 348 -3.18 -5.37 8.98
N SER A 349 -1.95 -5.83 8.76
CA SER A 349 -0.79 -4.95 8.48
C SER A 349 -0.86 -4.19 7.15
N ALA A 350 -1.68 -4.66 6.21
CA ALA A 350 -1.80 -4.08 4.87
C ALA A 350 -3.16 -3.39 4.63
N ALA A 351 -3.91 -3.08 5.69
CA ALA A 351 -5.20 -2.39 5.60
C ALA A 351 -5.08 -1.07 4.81
N GLY A 352 -6.06 -0.80 3.94
CA GLY A 352 -6.07 0.39 3.07
C GLY A 352 -5.16 0.30 1.83
N THR A 353 -4.47 -0.82 1.61
CA THR A 353 -3.62 -1.03 0.41
C THR A 353 -4.23 -2.06 -0.56
N PRO A 354 -3.82 -2.07 -1.84
CA PRO A 354 -4.23 -3.11 -2.80
C PRO A 354 -3.85 -4.54 -2.39
N LEU A 355 -2.86 -4.69 -1.49
CA LEU A 355 -2.37 -6.00 -1.01
C LEU A 355 -3.11 -6.53 0.21
N ALA A 356 -4.05 -5.78 0.80
CA ALA A 356 -4.75 -6.17 2.03
C ALA A 356 -5.36 -7.59 1.97
N PRO A 357 -6.08 -7.99 0.89
CA PRO A 357 -6.66 -9.33 0.81
C PRO A 357 -5.59 -10.44 0.75
N LEU A 358 -4.45 -10.16 0.11
CA LEU A 358 -3.36 -11.12 -0.08
C LEU A 358 -2.63 -11.38 1.24
N VAL A 359 -2.30 -10.33 1.98
CA VAL A 359 -1.62 -10.43 3.29
C VAL A 359 -2.52 -11.11 4.30
N ALA A 360 -3.81 -10.77 4.33
CA ALA A 360 -4.79 -11.43 5.19
C ALA A 360 -4.93 -12.94 4.88
N ARG A 361 -4.97 -13.31 3.58
CA ARG A 361 -4.99 -14.72 3.16
C ARG A 361 -3.70 -15.43 3.54
N LEU A 362 -2.52 -14.82 3.30
CA LEU A 362 -1.23 -15.42 3.60
C LEU A 362 -1.04 -15.64 5.11
N ALA A 363 -1.34 -14.63 5.93
CA ALA A 363 -1.24 -14.71 7.38
C ALA A 363 -2.10 -15.85 7.97
N ARG A 364 -3.35 -15.97 7.51
CA ARG A 364 -4.24 -17.06 7.92
C ARG A 364 -3.76 -18.42 7.42
N SER A 365 -3.35 -18.52 6.16
CA SER A 365 -2.91 -19.79 5.55
C SER A 365 -1.60 -20.27 6.19
N ALA A 366 -0.66 -19.38 6.49
CA ALA A 366 0.58 -19.73 7.19
C ALA A 366 0.33 -20.18 8.65
N ALA A 367 -0.58 -19.50 9.37
CA ALA A 367 -0.95 -19.90 10.73
C ALA A 367 -1.68 -21.25 10.76
N ALA A 368 -2.54 -21.53 9.77
CA ALA A 368 -3.20 -22.81 9.59
C ALA A 368 -2.20 -23.91 9.19
N ALA A 369 -1.29 -23.61 8.25
CA ALA A 369 -0.25 -24.52 7.80
C ALA A 369 0.62 -25.02 8.95
N GLY A 370 1.01 -24.10 9.84
CA GLY A 370 1.79 -24.40 11.04
C GLY A 370 1.01 -25.04 12.19
N ALA A 371 -0.32 -25.17 12.11
CA ALA A 371 -1.14 -25.76 13.17
C ALA A 371 -1.08 -27.29 13.19
N SER A 372 -0.93 -27.93 12.04
CA SER A 372 -0.73 -29.37 11.92
C SER A 372 -0.12 -29.74 10.56
N PHE A 373 1.08 -30.31 10.56
CA PHE A 373 1.80 -30.77 9.37
C PHE A 373 2.61 -32.03 9.63
N ASP A 374 2.78 -32.84 8.59
CA ASP A 374 3.74 -33.94 8.57
C ASP A 374 5.04 -33.46 7.93
N ALA A 375 6.19 -33.82 8.50
CA ALA A 375 7.50 -33.44 7.99
C ALA A 375 8.39 -34.67 7.82
N THR A 376 9.24 -34.66 6.80
CA THR A 376 10.25 -35.69 6.53
C THR A 376 11.56 -35.01 6.18
N ALA A 377 12.66 -35.44 6.78
CA ALA A 377 14.00 -34.93 6.52
C ALA A 377 15.01 -36.08 6.35
N ASP A 378 15.89 -35.95 5.36
CA ASP A 378 17.04 -36.83 5.17
C ASP A 378 18.24 -36.22 5.89
N LEU A 379 18.74 -36.91 6.92
CA LEU A 379 19.72 -36.40 7.88
C LEU A 379 20.95 -37.29 7.93
N ALA A 380 22.13 -36.68 7.79
CA ALA A 380 23.40 -37.24 8.24
C ALA A 380 23.90 -36.44 9.45
N ALA A 381 24.32 -37.11 10.52
CA ALA A 381 24.81 -36.45 11.73
C ALA A 381 26.06 -37.14 12.27
N GLY A 382 26.97 -36.38 12.87
CA GLY A 382 28.17 -36.89 13.52
C GLY A 382 28.37 -36.20 14.87
N LEU A 383 28.39 -36.97 15.95
CA LEU A 383 28.62 -36.52 17.32
C LEU A 383 30.02 -36.99 17.78
N GLY A 384 30.82 -36.10 18.36
CA GLY A 384 32.10 -36.47 18.98
C GLY A 384 32.70 -35.31 19.80
N ARG A 385 34.01 -35.35 20.09
CA ARG A 385 34.69 -34.31 20.91
C ARG A 385 34.58 -32.89 20.36
N ARG A 386 34.43 -32.74 19.04
CA ARG A 386 34.24 -31.44 18.36
C ARG A 386 32.79 -30.95 18.39
N GLY A 387 31.89 -31.72 19.01
CA GLY A 387 30.47 -31.45 19.09
C GLY A 387 29.65 -32.18 18.02
N LEU A 388 28.43 -31.69 17.78
CA LEU A 388 27.49 -32.23 16.80
C LEU A 388 27.75 -31.57 15.43
N SER A 389 27.82 -32.37 14.38
CA SER A 389 27.74 -31.94 12.98
C SER A 389 26.50 -32.56 12.34
N TYR A 390 25.85 -31.86 11.43
CA TYR A 390 24.69 -32.36 10.72
C TYR A 390 24.65 -31.88 9.27
N ASP A 391 23.99 -32.65 8.43
CA ASP A 391 23.73 -32.37 7.03
C ASP A 391 22.28 -32.78 6.71
N VAL A 392 21.51 -31.85 6.15
CA VAL A 392 20.13 -32.08 5.71
C VAL A 392 20.07 -31.91 4.20
N SER A 393 19.97 -33.02 3.47
CA SER A 393 19.95 -33.02 2.00
C SER A 393 18.55 -32.82 1.41
N ARG A 394 17.52 -33.18 2.18
CA ARG A 394 16.11 -33.02 1.80
C ARG A 394 15.27 -32.71 3.02
N LEU A 395 14.31 -31.79 2.87
CA LEU A 395 13.25 -31.55 3.83
C LEU A 395 11.93 -31.36 3.09
N ALA A 396 10.88 -32.06 3.50
CA ALA A 396 9.54 -31.91 2.96
C ALA A 396 8.54 -31.80 4.11
N ALA A 397 7.61 -30.86 4.01
CA ALA A 397 6.51 -30.69 4.96
C ALA A 397 5.19 -30.53 4.21
N VAL A 398 4.16 -31.23 4.68
CA VAL A 398 2.80 -31.17 4.14
C VAL A 398 1.83 -30.90 5.29
N SER A 399 1.17 -29.75 5.23
CA SER A 399 0.15 -29.39 6.19
C SER A 399 -1.17 -30.12 5.91
N THR A 400 -1.92 -30.39 6.97
CA THR A 400 -3.33 -30.80 6.90
C THR A 400 -4.22 -29.82 6.13
N SER A 401 -3.82 -28.54 6.08
CA SER A 401 -4.52 -27.53 5.28
C SER A 401 -4.35 -27.79 3.77
N GLY A 402 -3.27 -28.47 3.37
CA GLY A 402 -2.87 -28.70 1.98
C GLY A 402 -1.66 -27.87 1.54
N ALA A 403 -1.17 -26.97 2.39
CA ALA A 403 0.08 -26.24 2.19
C ALA A 403 1.29 -27.20 2.19
N ARG A 404 2.26 -26.94 1.31
CA ARG A 404 3.44 -27.78 1.08
C ARG A 404 4.70 -26.93 1.07
N LEU A 405 5.75 -27.42 1.71
CA LEU A 405 7.10 -26.88 1.68
C LEU A 405 8.06 -28.00 1.33
N ARG A 406 8.98 -27.75 0.41
CA ARG A 406 10.04 -28.69 0.02
C ARG A 406 11.36 -27.93 -0.07
N PHE A 407 12.42 -28.50 0.48
CA PHE A 407 13.80 -28.07 0.33
C PHE A 407 14.60 -29.26 -0.22
N ASP A 408 15.14 -29.11 -1.43
CA ASP A 408 15.96 -30.11 -2.11
C ASP A 408 16.76 -29.48 -3.26
N GLU A 409 17.27 -30.27 -4.21
CA GLU A 409 17.93 -29.79 -5.43
C GLU A 409 19.15 -28.88 -5.18
N GLY A 410 20.08 -29.33 -4.33
CA GLY A 410 21.36 -28.69 -4.06
C GLY A 410 22.27 -29.52 -3.15
N GLY A 411 23.32 -28.88 -2.61
CA GLY A 411 24.27 -29.48 -1.67
C GLY A 411 23.72 -29.80 -0.28
N GLY A 412 22.52 -29.30 0.07
CA GLY A 412 21.89 -29.52 1.38
C GLY A 412 22.17 -28.38 2.37
N ALA A 413 21.87 -28.62 3.65
CA ALA A 413 22.11 -27.70 4.74
C ALA A 413 23.09 -28.32 5.75
N HIS A 414 24.31 -27.80 5.81
CA HIS A 414 25.35 -28.30 6.70
C HIS A 414 25.52 -27.38 7.92
N GLY A 415 25.62 -27.98 9.11
CA GLY A 415 25.76 -27.22 10.34
C GLY A 415 26.53 -27.94 11.44
N THR A 416 26.91 -27.17 12.48
CA THR A 416 27.61 -27.67 13.66
C THR A 416 27.07 -27.03 14.94
N ASN A 417 26.93 -27.82 16.01
CA ASN A 417 26.52 -27.38 17.35
C ASN A 417 25.24 -26.53 17.36
N GLY A 418 24.29 -26.85 16.47
CA GLY A 418 23.03 -26.11 16.31
C GLY A 418 23.10 -24.88 15.40
N GLY A 419 24.29 -24.44 14.99
CA GLY A 419 24.48 -23.41 13.97
C GLY A 419 24.44 -23.98 12.55
N LEU A 420 24.00 -23.17 11.59
CA LEU A 420 24.09 -23.49 10.15
C LEU A 420 25.38 -22.88 9.59
N ASN A 421 26.21 -23.67 8.92
CA ASN A 421 27.51 -23.26 8.38
C ASN A 421 27.39 -22.88 6.91
N ASP A 422 26.75 -23.73 6.12
CA ASP A 422 26.48 -23.52 4.70
C ASP A 422 25.11 -24.10 4.32
N LEU A 423 24.61 -23.63 3.18
CA LEU A 423 23.30 -23.99 2.65
C LEU A 423 23.35 -23.91 1.13
N ASP A 424 22.90 -24.93 0.43
CA ASP A 424 22.65 -24.90 -1.00
C ASP A 424 21.43 -25.76 -1.35
N GLY A 425 20.38 -25.15 -1.86
CA GLY A 425 19.17 -25.86 -2.28
C GLY A 425 18.06 -24.95 -2.74
N VAL A 426 16.94 -25.54 -3.15
CA VAL A 426 15.75 -24.87 -3.64
C VAL A 426 14.62 -25.09 -2.66
N ILE A 427 14.06 -23.99 -2.14
CA ILE A 427 12.79 -24.00 -1.43
C ILE A 427 11.65 -23.87 -2.44
N ALA A 428 10.73 -24.82 -2.44
CA ALA A 428 9.45 -24.74 -3.13
C ALA A 428 8.31 -24.66 -2.11
N LEU A 429 7.46 -23.65 -2.24
CA LEU A 429 6.28 -23.40 -1.40
C LEU A 429 5.02 -23.37 -2.27
N GLY A 430 3.91 -23.89 -1.76
CA GLY A 430 2.61 -23.79 -2.44
C GLY A 430 1.51 -24.55 -1.70
N GLY A 431 0.35 -24.68 -2.32
CA GLY A 431 -0.81 -25.38 -1.74
C GLY A 431 -1.63 -24.54 -0.75
N ASP A 432 -2.93 -24.83 -0.67
CA ASP A 432 -3.93 -24.23 0.23
C ASP A 432 -3.67 -22.79 0.69
N GLY A 433 -3.85 -21.84 -0.23
CA GLY A 433 -3.75 -20.42 0.08
C GLY A 433 -2.35 -19.87 0.31
N MET A 434 -1.30 -20.70 0.22
CA MET A 434 0.08 -20.24 0.15
C MET A 434 0.45 -19.80 -1.28
N PRO A 435 1.35 -18.81 -1.45
CA PRO A 435 1.87 -18.45 -2.75
C PRO A 435 2.72 -19.58 -3.33
N GLU A 436 2.60 -19.81 -4.64
CA GLU A 436 3.53 -20.67 -5.37
C GLU A 436 4.86 -19.92 -5.55
N ALA A 437 5.90 -20.36 -4.83
CA ALA A 437 7.22 -19.74 -4.85
C ALA A 437 8.31 -20.80 -5.00
N ARG A 438 9.33 -20.51 -5.81
CA ARG A 438 10.52 -21.36 -5.97
C ARG A 438 11.76 -20.48 -5.82
N ILE A 439 12.54 -20.73 -4.77
CA ILE A 439 13.66 -19.87 -4.37
C ILE A 439 14.90 -20.74 -4.17
N ARG A 440 15.93 -20.51 -4.98
CA ARG A 440 17.26 -21.09 -4.73
C ARG A 440 17.96 -20.31 -3.64
N LEU A 441 18.34 -20.99 -2.57
CA LEU A 441 19.08 -20.44 -1.44
C LEU A 441 20.51 -20.94 -1.48
N THR A 442 21.45 -20.03 -1.23
CA THR A 442 22.88 -20.33 -1.12
C THR A 442 23.50 -19.57 0.05
N ARG A 443 24.38 -20.22 0.80
CA ARG A 443 25.26 -19.63 1.79
C ARG A 443 26.55 -20.40 1.78
N LYS A 444 27.66 -19.73 1.46
CA LYS A 444 28.98 -20.37 1.42
C LYS A 444 29.56 -20.47 2.84
N PRO A 445 30.42 -21.47 3.11
CA PRO A 445 31.15 -21.53 4.39
C PRO A 445 31.89 -20.22 4.67
N GLY A 446 31.72 -19.68 5.88
CA GLY A 446 32.33 -18.41 6.30
C GLY A 446 31.59 -17.15 5.83
N ASP A 447 30.56 -17.26 4.97
CA ASP A 447 29.67 -16.14 4.67
C ASP A 447 28.63 -15.98 5.79
N ALA A 448 28.47 -14.75 6.26
CA ALA A 448 27.43 -14.40 7.23
C ALA A 448 26.05 -14.26 6.57
N ARG A 449 26.00 -14.06 5.25
CA ARG A 449 24.78 -13.79 4.49
C ARG A 449 24.27 -15.03 3.75
N PHE A 450 22.96 -15.18 3.73
CA PHE A 450 22.21 -16.04 2.83
C PHE A 450 21.85 -15.26 1.59
N HIS A 451 22.05 -15.85 0.42
CA HIS A 451 21.64 -15.30 -0.87
C HIS A 451 20.51 -16.14 -1.44
N GLY A 452 19.46 -15.48 -1.92
CA GLY A 452 18.30 -16.11 -2.52
C GLY A 452 18.01 -15.55 -3.91
N VAL A 453 17.67 -16.43 -4.86
CA VAL A 453 17.19 -16.04 -6.19
C VAL A 453 15.96 -16.88 -6.56
N GLY A 454 14.91 -16.24 -7.05
CA GLY A 454 13.71 -16.96 -7.45
C GLY A 454 12.57 -16.10 -7.97
N ASP A 455 11.37 -16.66 -7.93
CA ASP A 455 10.14 -16.01 -8.32
C ASP A 455 8.95 -16.47 -7.46
N VAL A 456 7.93 -15.61 -7.42
CA VAL A 456 6.63 -15.89 -6.85
C VAL A 456 5.61 -15.74 -7.96
N ARG A 457 4.96 -16.85 -8.33
CA ARG A 457 3.89 -16.86 -9.34
C ARG A 457 2.71 -16.03 -8.85
N THR A 458 1.77 -15.74 -9.76
CA THR A 458 0.60 -14.90 -9.45
C THR A 458 -0.20 -15.47 -8.28
N TYR A 459 -0.08 -14.82 -7.13
CA TYR A 459 -0.81 -15.11 -5.91
C TYR A 459 -2.03 -14.20 -5.82
N ALA A 460 -3.22 -14.78 -5.75
CA ALA A 460 -4.49 -14.04 -5.81
C ALA A 460 -5.36 -14.27 -4.57
N ALA A 461 -6.08 -13.25 -4.13
CA ALA A 461 -7.09 -13.33 -3.08
C ALA A 461 -8.22 -12.33 -3.39
N GLY A 462 -9.42 -12.83 -3.65
CA GLY A 462 -10.54 -12.02 -4.12
C GLY A 462 -10.17 -11.24 -5.38
N ARG A 463 -10.28 -9.91 -5.33
CA ARG A 463 -9.91 -9.00 -6.43
C ARG A 463 -8.46 -8.46 -6.34
N ALA A 464 -7.59 -9.07 -5.55
CA ALA A 464 -6.18 -8.69 -5.47
C ALA A 464 -5.27 -9.79 -6.03
N SER A 465 -4.19 -9.42 -6.70
CA SER A 465 -3.15 -10.33 -7.18
C SER A 465 -1.76 -9.71 -7.10
N LEU A 466 -0.76 -10.52 -6.78
CA LEU A 466 0.65 -10.16 -6.71
C LEU A 466 1.49 -11.25 -7.38
N SER A 467 2.43 -10.86 -8.23
CA SER A 467 3.56 -11.72 -8.61
C SER A 467 4.88 -10.98 -8.39
N LEU A 468 5.92 -11.73 -8.03
CA LEU A 468 7.28 -11.20 -7.89
C LEU A 468 8.17 -11.94 -8.88
N SER A 469 8.81 -11.21 -9.77
CA SER A 469 9.80 -11.75 -10.71
C SER A 469 11.17 -11.16 -10.41
N GLN A 470 12.23 -11.86 -10.84
CA GLN A 470 13.61 -11.44 -10.59
C GLN A 470 13.90 -11.17 -9.10
N LEU A 471 13.30 -11.97 -8.21
CA LEU A 471 13.52 -11.82 -6.78
C LEU A 471 14.95 -12.24 -6.47
N VAL A 472 15.75 -11.30 -5.98
CA VAL A 472 17.11 -11.53 -5.49
C VAL A 472 17.21 -10.91 -4.10
N PHE A 473 17.68 -11.66 -3.11
CA PHE A 473 17.87 -11.13 -1.78
C PHE A 473 19.15 -11.62 -1.13
N ALA A 474 19.67 -10.83 -0.20
CA ALA A 474 20.75 -11.20 0.69
C ALA A 474 20.37 -10.84 2.13
N LEU A 475 20.44 -11.79 3.07
CA LEU A 475 20.07 -11.56 4.46
C LEU A 475 21.03 -12.22 5.45
N ASP A 476 21.24 -11.59 6.60
CA ASP A 476 21.99 -12.10 7.75
C ASP A 476 21.14 -12.03 9.03
N ALA A 477 21.75 -12.24 10.20
CA ALA A 477 21.06 -12.21 11.48
C ALA A 477 20.56 -10.81 11.90
N GLN A 478 21.09 -9.73 11.33
CA GLN A 478 20.80 -8.35 11.71
C GLN A 478 19.91 -7.63 10.69
N GLY A 479 19.88 -8.10 9.43
CA GLY A 479 19.15 -7.44 8.37
C GLY A 479 19.24 -8.12 7.02
N GLY A 480 18.85 -7.40 5.97
CA GLY A 480 18.98 -7.87 4.61
C GLY A 480 18.58 -6.83 3.57
N GLU A 481 18.78 -7.19 2.31
CA GLU A 481 18.31 -6.47 1.14
C GLU A 481 17.59 -7.43 0.20
N ALA A 482 16.56 -6.94 -0.49
CA ALA A 482 15.84 -7.68 -1.52
C ALA A 482 15.48 -6.76 -2.69
N ARG A 483 15.67 -7.26 -3.91
CA ARG A 483 15.25 -6.61 -5.15
C ARG A 483 14.27 -7.52 -5.87
N ALA A 484 13.20 -6.97 -6.42
CA ALA A 484 12.22 -7.72 -7.20
C ALA A 484 11.42 -6.79 -8.12
N GLU A 485 10.90 -7.34 -9.21
CA GLU A 485 9.87 -6.69 -10.01
C GLU A 485 8.49 -7.18 -9.56
N ALA A 486 7.71 -6.27 -8.98
CA ALA A 486 6.37 -6.57 -8.49
C ALA A 486 5.30 -6.17 -9.51
N LEU A 487 4.36 -7.08 -9.77
CA LEU A 487 3.16 -6.82 -10.54
C LEU A 487 1.93 -6.97 -9.64
N VAL A 488 1.21 -5.88 -9.44
CA VAL A 488 0.10 -5.78 -8.49
C VAL A 488 -1.19 -5.39 -9.21
N SER A 489 -2.27 -6.12 -8.95
CA SER A 489 -3.64 -5.64 -9.22
C SER A 489 -4.44 -5.72 -7.93
N GLY A 490 -5.32 -4.76 -7.67
CA GLY A 490 -6.06 -4.75 -6.42
C GLY A 490 -6.91 -3.50 -6.19
N PRO A 491 -7.77 -3.52 -5.16
CA PRO A 491 -8.63 -2.39 -4.81
C PRO A 491 -7.79 -1.16 -4.42
N LEU A 492 -8.26 0.04 -4.79
CA LEU A 492 -7.65 1.32 -4.48
C LEU A 492 -8.75 2.35 -4.14
N GLY A 493 -8.99 2.60 -2.85
CA GLY A 493 -10.12 3.43 -2.41
C GLY A 493 -11.47 2.83 -2.84
N SER A 494 -12.33 3.64 -3.46
CA SER A 494 -13.57 3.17 -4.14
C SER A 494 -13.31 2.48 -5.48
N GLY A 495 -12.05 2.45 -5.93
CA GLY A 495 -11.63 2.03 -7.25
C GLY A 495 -10.74 0.79 -7.28
N ARG A 496 -9.95 0.66 -8.35
CA ARG A 496 -9.02 -0.45 -8.58
C ARG A 496 -7.84 -0.02 -9.45
N VAL A 497 -6.68 -0.63 -9.19
CA VAL A 497 -5.52 -0.58 -10.08
C VAL A 497 -5.30 -1.94 -10.74
N GLU A 498 -4.98 -1.92 -12.03
CA GLU A 498 -4.68 -3.10 -12.84
C GLU A 498 -3.23 -3.07 -13.32
N ARG A 499 -2.51 -4.19 -13.09
CA ARG A 499 -1.14 -4.43 -13.54
C ARG A 499 -0.17 -3.29 -13.21
N LEU A 500 -0.18 -2.83 -11.96
CA LEU A 500 0.83 -1.94 -11.42
C LEU A 500 2.17 -2.66 -11.34
N SER A 501 3.07 -2.34 -12.26
CA SER A 501 4.47 -2.78 -12.27
C SER A 501 5.32 -1.79 -11.49
N LEU A 502 6.01 -2.27 -10.46
CA LEU A 502 6.87 -1.49 -9.58
C LEU A 502 8.15 -2.29 -9.28
N PRO A 503 9.33 -1.78 -9.65
CA PRO A 503 10.60 -2.28 -9.14
C PRO A 503 10.70 -2.00 -7.63
N LEU A 504 11.07 -3.03 -6.87
CA LEU A 504 11.27 -2.99 -5.42
C LEU A 504 12.77 -3.09 -5.09
N ASP A 505 13.27 -2.17 -4.26
CA ASP A 505 14.54 -2.25 -3.51
C ASP A 505 14.18 -2.13 -2.02
N LEU A 506 14.16 -3.27 -1.34
CA LEU A 506 13.84 -3.41 0.07
C LEU A 506 15.15 -3.55 0.86
N ARG A 507 15.28 -2.81 1.95
CA ARG A 507 16.42 -2.94 2.88
C ARG A 507 15.93 -2.91 4.30
N TRP A 508 16.42 -3.79 5.15
CA TRP A 508 16.09 -3.78 6.57
C TRP A 508 17.31 -4.07 7.42
N ARG A 509 17.41 -3.42 8.56
CA ARG A 509 18.47 -3.64 9.56
C ARG A 509 18.02 -3.13 10.92
N ASP A 510 18.26 -3.89 11.98
CA ASP A 510 17.98 -3.48 13.37
C ASP A 510 16.53 -2.99 13.57
N GLY A 511 15.56 -3.66 12.95
CA GLY A 511 14.14 -3.30 13.03
C GLY A 511 13.73 -2.06 12.20
N GLN A 512 14.66 -1.46 11.46
CA GLN A 512 14.37 -0.42 10.46
C GLN A 512 14.14 -1.07 9.09
N PHE A 513 13.17 -0.58 8.34
CA PHE A 513 12.81 -1.06 7.02
C PHE A 513 12.73 0.12 6.04
N ARG A 514 13.28 -0.01 4.84
CA ARG A 514 13.29 1.00 3.78
C ARG A 514 12.87 0.36 2.47
N VAL A 515 11.98 1.03 1.75
CA VAL A 515 11.49 0.64 0.42
C VAL A 515 11.84 1.74 -0.56
N ASN A 516 12.49 1.37 -1.67
CA ASN A 516 12.85 2.23 -2.78
C ASN A 516 13.57 3.51 -2.32
N PRO A 517 14.85 3.40 -1.91
CA PRO A 517 15.68 4.55 -1.53
C PRO A 517 16.07 5.45 -2.71
N ALA A 518 15.78 5.03 -3.96
CA ALA A 518 16.05 5.77 -5.18
C ALA A 518 14.78 5.94 -6.02
N CYS A 519 14.82 6.85 -7.01
CA CYS A 519 13.73 7.02 -7.96
C CYS A 519 13.55 5.78 -8.82
N THR A 520 12.29 5.41 -9.08
CA THR A 520 11.93 4.30 -9.97
C THR A 520 10.78 4.69 -10.89
N ASN A 521 10.63 3.95 -11.98
CA ASN A 521 9.51 4.12 -12.89
C ASN A 521 8.43 3.09 -12.57
N ILE A 522 7.23 3.57 -12.27
CA ILE A 522 6.05 2.72 -12.12
C ILE A 522 5.25 2.72 -13.42
N ARG A 523 4.60 1.61 -13.72
CA ARG A 523 3.70 1.47 -14.86
C ARG A 523 2.40 0.84 -14.41
N PHE A 524 1.29 1.21 -15.01
CA PHE A 524 0.00 0.58 -14.76
C PHE A 524 -0.75 0.41 -16.07
N ALA A 525 -1.60 -0.61 -16.16
CA ALA A 525 -2.44 -0.82 -17.34
C ALA A 525 -3.73 -0.01 -17.29
N SER A 526 -4.32 0.12 -16.10
CA SER A 526 -5.46 1.00 -15.87
C SER A 526 -5.59 1.31 -14.39
N VAL A 527 -6.12 2.50 -14.09
CA VAL A 527 -6.57 2.89 -12.75
C VAL A 527 -7.99 3.41 -12.91
N ALA A 528 -8.94 2.77 -12.24
CA ALA A 528 -10.32 3.23 -12.17
C ALA A 528 -10.58 3.78 -10.77
N ILE A 529 -10.94 5.04 -10.63
CA ILE A 529 -11.24 5.68 -9.34
C ILE A 529 -12.26 6.81 -9.52
N ALA A 530 -13.27 6.89 -8.65
CA ALA A 530 -14.28 7.96 -8.66
C ALA A 530 -14.86 8.28 -10.06
N GLY A 531 -15.27 7.25 -10.82
CA GLY A 531 -15.85 7.40 -12.18
C GLY A 531 -14.82 7.68 -13.30
N THR A 532 -13.56 7.94 -12.96
CA THR A 532 -12.46 8.13 -13.91
C THR A 532 -11.80 6.81 -14.24
N ILE A 533 -11.52 6.56 -15.52
CA ILE A 533 -10.71 5.41 -15.99
C ILE A 533 -9.47 5.96 -16.68
N LEU A 534 -8.32 5.79 -16.04
CA LEU A 534 -7.01 6.14 -16.61
C LEU A 534 -6.55 5.03 -17.56
N ALA A 535 -6.06 5.45 -18.73
CA ALA A 535 -5.39 4.62 -19.72
C ALA A 535 -4.00 4.18 -19.21
N PRO A 536 -3.33 3.22 -19.87
CA PRO A 536 -1.99 2.80 -19.46
C PRO A 536 -1.03 3.99 -19.34
N GLY A 537 -0.28 4.04 -18.24
CA GLY A 537 0.60 5.16 -17.92
C GLY A 537 1.91 4.74 -17.28
N ARG A 538 2.90 5.64 -17.35
CA ARG A 538 4.20 5.51 -16.67
C ARG A 538 4.45 6.76 -15.85
N LEU A 539 4.88 6.59 -14.60
CA LEU A 539 5.20 7.69 -13.70
C LEU A 539 6.60 7.49 -13.10
N ALA A 540 7.38 8.56 -13.03
CA ALA A 540 8.62 8.58 -12.26
C ALA A 540 8.29 8.87 -10.79
N ALA A 541 8.44 7.86 -9.93
CA ALA A 541 8.23 7.97 -8.50
C ALA A 541 9.59 8.11 -7.82
N CYS A 542 9.76 9.15 -7.00
CA CYS A 542 10.97 9.42 -6.23
C CYS A 542 10.67 9.42 -4.73
N PRO A 543 11.62 8.97 -3.88
CA PRO A 543 11.46 9.05 -2.44
C PRO A 543 11.44 10.51 -1.95
N VAL A 544 10.60 10.79 -0.96
CA VAL A 544 10.67 12.00 -0.14
C VAL A 544 11.46 11.65 1.12
N GLY A 545 12.67 12.21 1.26
CA GLY A 545 13.62 11.82 2.31
C GLY A 545 14.50 10.65 1.88
N GLY A 546 14.80 9.73 2.81
CA GLY A 546 15.76 8.64 2.56
C GLY A 546 15.20 7.38 1.89
N ALA A 547 13.88 7.26 1.74
CA ALA A 547 13.19 6.14 1.10
C ALA A 547 11.72 6.49 0.80
N MET A 548 11.08 5.79 -0.13
CA MET A 548 9.65 5.97 -0.40
C MET A 548 8.82 5.59 0.82
N VAL A 549 9.14 4.45 1.43
CA VAL A 549 8.59 4.04 2.72
C VAL A 549 9.76 3.71 3.65
N ALA A 550 9.77 4.31 4.82
CA ALA A 550 10.69 3.95 5.90
C ALA A 550 9.88 3.59 7.14
N ALA A 551 9.96 2.37 7.65
CA ALA A 551 9.33 1.97 8.90
C ALA A 551 10.39 1.78 9.98
N THR A 552 10.14 2.32 11.17
CA THR A 552 10.94 2.07 12.38
C THR A 552 10.00 1.66 13.52
N PRO A 553 10.50 1.15 14.67
CA PRO A 553 9.64 0.88 15.83
C PRO A 553 8.82 2.09 16.29
N GLY A 554 9.28 3.31 15.98
CA GLY A 554 8.59 4.57 16.29
C GLY A 554 7.58 5.04 15.23
N GLY A 555 7.33 4.26 14.18
CA GLY A 555 6.31 4.56 13.15
C GLY A 555 6.84 4.59 11.71
N MET A 556 5.93 4.90 10.78
CA MET A 556 6.21 5.02 9.35
C MET A 556 6.59 6.46 8.97
N ARG A 557 7.56 6.62 8.08
CA ARG A 557 8.11 7.86 7.53
C ARG A 557 8.38 7.68 6.03
N GLY A 558 8.84 8.75 5.39
CA GLY A 558 9.12 8.78 3.96
C GLY A 558 7.92 9.30 3.17
N GLY A 559 8.02 9.23 1.85
CA GLY A 559 6.96 9.68 0.96
C GLY A 559 7.30 9.44 -0.50
N VAL A 560 6.35 9.70 -1.38
CA VAL A 560 6.51 9.54 -2.82
C VAL A 560 6.27 10.88 -3.51
N ARG A 561 7.22 11.29 -4.34
CA ARG A 561 7.12 12.43 -5.24
C ARG A 561 7.03 11.93 -6.68
N PHE A 562 5.94 12.23 -7.36
CA PHE A 562 5.78 12.01 -8.79
C PHE A 562 6.26 13.25 -9.55
N VAL A 563 7.28 13.09 -10.37
CA VAL A 563 7.89 14.19 -11.14
C VAL A 563 7.12 14.38 -12.44
N ALA A 564 6.58 15.59 -12.66
CA ALA A 564 5.83 15.97 -13.85
C ALA A 564 4.81 14.90 -14.33
N PRO A 565 3.91 14.39 -13.45
CA PRO A 565 3.01 13.31 -13.82
C PRO A 565 2.06 13.75 -14.93
N VAL A 566 1.91 12.92 -15.97
CA VAL A 566 0.90 13.09 -17.02
C VAL A 566 0.08 11.82 -17.12
N LEU A 567 -1.23 11.97 -16.97
CA LEU A 567 -2.22 10.90 -16.96
C LEU A 567 -3.24 11.20 -18.06
N ALA A 568 -3.54 10.19 -18.87
CA ALA A 568 -4.61 10.23 -19.86
C ALA A 568 -5.69 9.22 -19.46
N GLY A 569 -6.93 9.48 -19.81
CA GLY A 569 -8.06 8.63 -19.45
C GLY A 569 -9.38 9.16 -19.99
N ARG A 570 -10.45 8.82 -19.28
CA ARG A 570 -11.81 9.28 -19.58
C ARG A 570 -12.67 9.36 -18.33
N VAL A 571 -13.67 10.25 -18.38
CA VAL A 571 -14.79 10.33 -17.44
C VAL A 571 -16.06 10.15 -18.28
N GLY A 572 -16.81 9.06 -18.05
CA GLY A 572 -17.87 8.67 -18.99
C GLY A 572 -17.30 8.43 -20.40
N SER A 573 -17.84 9.14 -21.39
CA SER A 573 -17.35 9.17 -22.78
C SER A 573 -16.32 10.28 -23.06
N SER A 574 -16.13 11.22 -22.14
CA SER A 574 -15.28 12.40 -22.35
C SER A 574 -13.81 12.07 -22.11
N PRO A 575 -12.90 12.38 -23.06
CA PRO A 575 -11.47 12.20 -22.86
C PRO A 575 -10.97 13.12 -21.74
N LEU A 576 -10.06 12.60 -20.92
CA LEU A 576 -9.46 13.28 -19.79
C LEU A 576 -7.94 13.30 -19.95
N ARG A 577 -7.33 14.46 -19.73
CA ARG A 577 -5.90 14.61 -19.50
C ARG A 577 -5.65 15.35 -18.20
N VAL A 578 -4.87 14.76 -17.31
CA VAL A 578 -4.43 15.37 -16.05
C VAL A 578 -2.91 15.44 -16.07
N ALA A 579 -2.36 16.64 -15.92
CA ALA A 579 -0.93 16.85 -15.73
C ALA A 579 -0.69 17.58 -14.41
N ALA A 580 0.51 17.45 -13.84
CA ALA A 580 0.98 18.33 -12.76
C ALA A 580 2.47 18.59 -12.92
N SER A 581 2.98 19.66 -12.33
CA SER A 581 4.43 19.89 -12.23
C SER A 581 5.07 18.95 -11.22
N ASP A 582 4.37 18.72 -10.11
CA ASP A 582 4.82 17.89 -8.99
C ASP A 582 3.60 17.35 -8.24
N ALA A 583 3.64 16.09 -7.81
CA ALA A 583 2.69 15.54 -6.85
C ALA A 583 3.41 14.76 -5.77
N ARG A 584 3.27 15.16 -4.51
CA ARG A 584 3.97 14.56 -3.36
C ARG A 584 2.99 14.01 -2.33
N ILE A 585 3.33 12.88 -1.75
CA ILE A 585 2.65 12.26 -0.62
C ILE A 585 3.70 12.02 0.46
N ASP A 586 3.45 12.45 1.68
CA ASP A 586 4.29 12.23 2.86
C ASP A 586 3.57 11.32 3.84
N PHE A 587 4.14 10.14 4.10
CA PHE A 587 3.51 9.11 4.94
C PHE A 587 3.66 9.41 6.44
N GLY A 588 4.67 10.18 6.85
CA GLY A 588 4.89 10.52 8.26
C GLY A 588 3.87 11.54 8.76
N SER A 589 3.67 12.60 7.99
CA SER A 589 2.67 13.66 8.27
C SER A 589 1.27 13.32 7.77
N ARG A 590 1.13 12.29 6.92
CA ARG A 590 -0.11 11.91 6.21
C ARG A 590 -0.68 13.05 5.37
N GLN A 591 0.20 13.83 4.75
CA GLN A 591 -0.16 14.96 3.91
C GLN A 591 0.19 14.68 2.45
N PHE A 592 -0.48 15.36 1.53
CA PHE A 592 -0.10 15.40 0.13
C PHE A 592 -0.21 16.82 -0.42
N ALA A 593 0.52 17.09 -1.50
CA ALA A 593 0.35 18.30 -2.27
C ALA A 593 0.55 18.02 -3.76
N ILE A 594 -0.19 18.75 -4.60
CA ILE A 594 -0.08 18.74 -6.05
C ILE A 594 0.14 20.18 -6.47
N ASN A 595 1.21 20.42 -7.24
CA ASN A 595 1.57 21.74 -7.71
C ASN A 595 1.41 21.82 -9.23
N GLY A 596 0.83 22.91 -9.71
CA GLY A 596 0.61 23.15 -11.14
C GLY A 596 -0.26 22.08 -11.80
N ALA A 597 -1.35 21.67 -11.16
CA ALA A 597 -2.27 20.70 -11.73
C ALA A 597 -3.00 21.32 -12.93
N ALA A 598 -3.04 20.62 -14.06
CA ALA A 598 -3.74 21.02 -15.27
C ALA A 598 -4.64 19.88 -15.74
N VAL A 599 -5.95 20.09 -15.67
CA VAL A 599 -6.99 19.15 -16.07
C VAL A 599 -7.64 19.65 -17.36
N ARG A 600 -7.76 18.78 -18.35
CA ARG A 600 -8.47 19.02 -19.61
C ARG A 600 -9.49 17.90 -19.80
N LEU A 601 -10.76 18.26 -19.96
CA LEU A 601 -11.88 17.34 -20.08
C LEU A 601 -12.69 17.68 -21.34
N GLY A 602 -12.83 16.73 -22.27
CA GLY A 602 -13.46 16.95 -23.57
C GLY A 602 -12.44 17.06 -24.72
N ALA A 603 -12.94 17.14 -25.97
CA ALA A 603 -12.12 17.09 -27.17
C ALA A 603 -11.96 18.47 -27.84
N GLU A 604 -13.01 19.00 -28.49
CA GLU A 604 -12.92 20.22 -29.30
C GLU A 604 -12.79 21.48 -28.45
N SER A 605 -13.78 21.74 -27.60
CA SER A 605 -13.76 22.81 -26.60
C SER A 605 -13.65 22.18 -25.21
N PRO A 606 -12.44 21.78 -24.77
CA PRO A 606 -12.29 21.10 -23.51
C PRO A 606 -12.52 22.06 -22.34
N SER A 607 -13.29 21.60 -21.36
CA SER A 607 -13.29 22.24 -20.04
C SER A 607 -11.87 22.18 -19.47
N ARG A 608 -11.37 23.32 -19.03
CA ARG A 608 -10.03 23.46 -18.45
C ARG A 608 -10.14 23.82 -16.98
N LEU A 609 -9.29 23.20 -16.18
CA LEU A 609 -9.12 23.52 -14.77
C LEU A 609 -7.61 23.48 -14.46
N ASP A 610 -7.06 24.62 -14.11
CA ASP A 610 -5.65 24.80 -13.76
C ASP A 610 -5.59 25.20 -12.28
N ILE A 611 -4.77 24.52 -11.48
CA ILE A 611 -4.67 24.74 -10.04
C ILE A 611 -3.20 24.91 -9.69
N ALA A 612 -2.81 26.10 -9.24
CA ALA A 612 -1.41 26.38 -8.89
C ALA A 612 -0.94 25.51 -7.71
N MET A 613 -1.77 25.35 -6.67
CA MET A 613 -1.48 24.51 -5.52
C MET A 613 -2.75 23.84 -5.01
N LEU A 614 -2.66 22.53 -4.74
CA LEU A 614 -3.67 21.73 -4.06
C LEU A 614 -2.98 20.95 -2.93
N SER A 615 -3.41 21.13 -1.69
CA SER A 615 -2.89 20.41 -0.52
C SER A 615 -3.99 19.55 0.12
N GLY A 616 -3.61 18.50 0.84
CA GLY A 616 -4.57 17.72 1.62
C GLY A 616 -3.93 16.81 2.66
N ARG A 617 -4.77 16.28 3.56
CA ARG A 617 -4.38 15.33 4.62
C ARG A 617 -5.28 14.10 4.65
N PHE A 618 -4.69 12.94 4.96
CA PHE A 618 -5.41 11.67 5.13
C PHE A 618 -5.79 11.48 6.60
N ALA A 619 -7.09 11.57 6.93
CA ALA A 619 -7.66 11.33 8.26
C ALA A 619 -8.98 10.53 8.14
N ASN A 620 -9.99 10.82 8.96
CA ASN A 620 -11.36 10.33 8.76
C ASN A 620 -12.03 11.13 7.61
N GLY A 621 -11.55 10.92 6.39
CA GLY A 621 -11.84 11.74 5.20
C GLY A 621 -10.57 12.41 4.65
N ILE A 622 -10.70 13.07 3.49
CA ILE A 622 -9.61 13.82 2.87
C ILE A 622 -10.03 15.28 2.76
N ALA A 623 -9.22 16.20 3.28
CA ALA A 623 -9.51 17.63 3.20
C ALA A 623 -8.23 18.45 3.11
N GLY A 624 -8.32 19.67 2.60
CA GLY A 624 -7.20 20.61 2.52
C GLY A 624 -7.55 21.90 1.79
N ASP A 625 -6.55 22.51 1.17
CA ASP A 625 -6.64 23.84 0.57
C ASP A 625 -6.31 23.82 -0.92
N PHE A 626 -6.84 24.78 -1.67
CA PHE A 626 -6.46 25.05 -3.04
C PHE A 626 -6.19 26.54 -3.24
N ALA A 627 -5.27 26.88 -4.12
CA ALA A 627 -4.94 28.26 -4.45
C ALA A 627 -4.56 28.42 -5.93
N GLY A 628 -4.84 29.61 -6.47
CA GLY A 628 -4.54 29.95 -7.87
C GLY A 628 -5.30 29.08 -8.86
N LEU A 629 -6.54 28.70 -8.53
CA LEU A 629 -7.40 27.95 -9.43
C LEU A 629 -7.92 28.87 -10.53
N GLY A 630 -7.77 28.44 -11.77
CA GLY A 630 -8.37 29.03 -12.96
C GLY A 630 -9.12 27.98 -13.75
N GLY A 631 -10.17 28.38 -14.47
CA GLY A 631 -10.97 27.43 -15.24
C GLY A 631 -11.85 28.06 -16.29
N GLN A 632 -12.32 27.23 -17.21
CA GLN A 632 -13.33 27.55 -18.23
C GLN A 632 -14.11 26.28 -18.54
N ILE A 633 -15.42 26.42 -18.71
CA ILE A 633 -16.32 25.30 -19.04
C ILE A 633 -16.55 25.29 -20.55
N GLY A 634 -16.05 24.26 -21.22
CA GLY A 634 -16.22 24.06 -22.66
C GLY A 634 -16.07 25.32 -23.51
N ALA A 635 -17.10 25.61 -24.32
CA ALA A 635 -17.18 26.78 -25.18
C ALA A 635 -17.81 28.02 -24.50
N VAL A 636 -18.12 27.97 -23.19
CA VAL A 636 -18.66 29.13 -22.47
C VAL A 636 -17.58 30.21 -22.42
N PRO A 637 -17.85 31.44 -22.91
CA PRO A 637 -16.84 32.49 -23.01
C PRO A 637 -16.66 33.23 -21.68
N LEU A 638 -16.54 32.50 -20.58
CA LEU A 638 -16.36 33.03 -19.22
C LEU A 638 -15.20 32.31 -18.54
N LEU A 639 -14.32 33.10 -17.92
CA LEU A 639 -13.11 32.62 -17.27
C LEU A 639 -13.22 32.77 -15.75
N VAL A 640 -12.88 31.71 -15.04
CA VAL A 640 -12.63 31.76 -13.60
C VAL A 640 -11.14 31.92 -13.38
N SER A 641 -10.73 32.81 -12.50
CA SER A 641 -9.32 33.04 -12.15
C SER A 641 -9.13 33.34 -10.67
N GLY A 642 -7.90 33.15 -10.18
CA GLY A 642 -7.49 33.52 -8.83
C GLY A 642 -8.22 32.79 -7.70
N ALA A 643 -8.91 31.69 -8.01
CA ALA A 643 -9.75 31.03 -7.04
C ALA A 643 -8.92 30.34 -5.95
N ALA A 644 -9.34 30.50 -4.71
CA ALA A 644 -8.63 29.98 -3.54
C ALA A 644 -9.61 29.67 -2.40
N GLY A 645 -9.36 28.59 -1.66
CA GLY A 645 -10.25 28.16 -0.59
C GLY A 645 -9.92 26.77 -0.06
N THR A 646 -10.93 26.13 0.52
CA THR A 646 -10.82 24.81 1.14
C THR A 646 -11.61 23.77 0.35
N TRP A 647 -11.21 22.51 0.47
CA TRP A 647 -11.91 21.40 -0.13
C TRP A 647 -11.96 20.20 0.83
N ARG A 648 -12.99 19.37 0.69
CA ARG A 648 -13.16 18.10 1.42
C ARG A 648 -13.75 17.04 0.51
N ALA A 649 -13.32 15.80 0.70
CA ALA A 649 -13.83 14.61 0.04
C ALA A 649 -14.08 13.50 1.07
N ASP A 650 -15.30 12.95 1.03
CA ASP A 650 -15.79 11.90 1.91
C ASP A 650 -16.67 10.91 1.11
N ALA A 651 -17.49 10.12 1.79
CA ALA A 651 -18.37 9.14 1.14
C ALA A 651 -19.51 9.81 0.35
N ASP A 652 -19.90 11.04 0.70
CA ASP A 652 -21.02 11.76 0.10
C ASP A 652 -20.61 12.55 -1.15
N GLY A 653 -19.31 12.85 -1.29
CA GLY A 653 -18.73 13.45 -2.49
C GLY A 653 -17.56 14.39 -2.22
N LEU A 654 -17.34 15.32 -3.15
CA LEU A 654 -16.33 16.38 -3.09
C LEU A 654 -17.03 17.73 -2.88
N ALA A 655 -16.56 18.55 -1.95
CA ALA A 655 -17.04 19.91 -1.73
C ALA A 655 -15.88 20.90 -1.70
N LEU A 656 -16.03 22.04 -2.38
CA LEU A 656 -15.11 23.17 -2.39
C LEU A 656 -15.84 24.42 -1.91
N ALA A 657 -15.15 25.30 -1.19
CA ALA A 657 -15.65 26.61 -0.80
C ALA A 657 -14.50 27.63 -0.80
N GLY A 658 -14.72 28.82 -1.32
CA GLY A 658 -13.70 29.86 -1.38
C GLY A 658 -14.10 31.11 -2.14
N ARG A 659 -13.08 31.85 -2.56
CA ARG A 659 -13.22 33.04 -3.40
C ARG A 659 -12.82 32.73 -4.83
N LEU A 660 -13.31 33.53 -5.78
CA LEU A 660 -12.91 33.50 -7.18
C LEU A 660 -13.09 34.88 -7.84
N GLN A 661 -12.53 35.03 -9.03
CA GLN A 661 -12.82 36.11 -9.95
C GLN A 661 -13.39 35.53 -11.25
N LEU A 662 -14.41 36.18 -11.79
CA LEU A 662 -15.06 35.88 -13.06
C LEU A 662 -14.73 36.99 -14.05
N SER A 663 -14.24 36.63 -15.23
CA SER A 663 -13.99 37.57 -16.33
C SER A 663 -14.55 37.05 -17.64
N ASP A 664 -14.71 37.97 -18.58
CA ASP A 664 -15.15 37.65 -19.94
C ASP A 664 -13.97 37.17 -20.80
N ALA A 665 -14.19 36.17 -21.65
CA ALA A 665 -13.21 35.71 -22.64
C ALA A 665 -13.33 36.45 -23.98
N VAL A 666 -14.41 37.19 -24.22
CA VAL A 666 -14.65 37.95 -25.47
C VAL A 666 -13.85 39.26 -25.47
N ALA A 667 -13.39 39.67 -26.65
CA ALA A 667 -12.72 40.96 -26.87
C ALA A 667 -13.55 41.86 -27.82
N PRO A 668 -13.91 43.10 -27.40
CA PRO A 668 -13.72 43.66 -26.07
C PRO A 668 -14.60 42.94 -25.02
N ALA A 669 -14.17 42.97 -23.75
CA ALA A 669 -14.90 42.33 -22.66
C ALA A 669 -16.28 43.00 -22.46
N ARG A 670 -17.34 42.20 -22.33
CA ARG A 670 -18.71 42.70 -22.10
C ARG A 670 -18.89 43.28 -20.70
N PHE A 671 -18.10 42.85 -19.73
CA PHE A 671 -18.16 43.33 -18.35
C PHE A 671 -16.77 43.36 -17.69
N HIS A 672 -16.58 44.25 -16.71
CA HIS A 672 -15.38 44.30 -15.88
C HIS A 672 -15.33 43.08 -14.94
N PRO A 673 -14.14 42.57 -14.58
CA PRO A 673 -14.03 41.36 -13.76
C PRO A 673 -14.83 41.44 -12.44
N LEU A 674 -15.66 40.43 -12.18
CA LEU A 674 -16.49 40.32 -10.98
C LEU A 674 -15.83 39.40 -9.97
N ALA A 675 -15.84 39.77 -8.69
CA ALA A 675 -15.35 38.91 -7.62
C ALA A 675 -16.48 38.06 -7.03
N SER A 676 -16.12 36.99 -6.33
CA SER A 676 -17.00 36.24 -5.44
C SER A 676 -16.22 35.78 -4.22
N ASN A 677 -16.82 35.91 -3.04
CA ASN A 677 -16.20 35.51 -1.75
C ASN A 677 -16.85 34.27 -1.13
N ASP A 678 -17.97 33.81 -1.68
CA ASP A 678 -18.82 32.74 -1.17
C ASP A 678 -19.03 31.62 -2.20
N ALA A 679 -18.10 31.50 -3.16
CA ALA A 679 -18.16 30.49 -4.19
C ALA A 679 -18.08 29.09 -3.57
N ALA A 680 -19.06 28.25 -3.86
CA ALA A 680 -19.14 26.88 -3.38
C ALA A 680 -19.39 25.93 -4.54
N LEU A 681 -18.80 24.74 -4.47
CA LEU A 681 -19.02 23.65 -5.42
C LEU A 681 -19.23 22.35 -4.64
N ARG A 682 -20.20 21.53 -5.06
CA ARG A 682 -20.37 20.16 -4.61
C ARG A 682 -20.43 19.24 -5.81
N LEU A 683 -19.74 18.12 -5.74
CA LEU A 683 -19.80 17.01 -6.67
C LEU A 683 -20.28 15.79 -5.90
N SER A 684 -21.45 15.28 -6.26
CA SER A 684 -21.99 14.02 -5.74
C SER A 684 -22.36 13.09 -6.89
N GLY A 685 -21.78 11.89 -6.89
CA GLY A 685 -21.86 10.97 -8.03
C GLY A 685 -21.30 11.61 -9.30
N ASN A 686 -22.20 11.99 -10.20
CA ASN A 686 -21.89 12.56 -11.52
C ASN A 686 -22.37 14.02 -11.69
N ARG A 687 -23.02 14.58 -10.66
CA ARG A 687 -23.61 15.93 -10.71
C ARG A 687 -22.75 16.92 -9.93
N ILE A 688 -22.36 17.98 -10.60
CA ILE A 688 -21.75 19.18 -10.02
C ILE A 688 -22.85 20.20 -9.78
N THR A 689 -22.91 20.76 -8.57
CA THR A 689 -23.70 21.96 -8.24
C THR A 689 -22.74 23.03 -7.73
N ALA A 690 -22.74 24.22 -8.32
CA ALA A 690 -21.92 25.33 -7.86
C ALA A 690 -22.74 26.60 -7.70
N THR A 691 -22.38 27.43 -6.73
CA THR A 691 -23.04 28.71 -6.45
C THR A 691 -21.99 29.79 -6.22
N ALA A 692 -22.24 31.01 -6.67
CA ALA A 692 -21.37 32.16 -6.40
C ALA A 692 -22.19 33.46 -6.37
N GLY A 693 -21.98 34.28 -5.33
CA GLY A 693 -22.39 35.69 -5.32
C GLY A 693 -21.37 36.51 -6.09
N LEU A 694 -21.81 37.22 -7.13
CA LEU A 694 -20.98 38.08 -7.97
C LEU A 694 -21.06 39.52 -7.48
N ARG A 695 -19.89 40.16 -7.35
CA ARG A 695 -19.77 41.56 -6.91
C ARG A 695 -18.80 42.35 -7.77
N ALA A 696 -19.13 43.61 -7.99
CA ALA A 696 -18.21 44.64 -8.41
C ALA A 696 -17.48 45.21 -7.15
N PRO A 697 -16.47 46.09 -7.31
CA PRO A 697 -15.77 46.68 -6.17
C PRO A 697 -16.70 47.38 -5.17
N THR A 698 -17.75 48.04 -5.66
CA THR A 698 -18.65 48.91 -4.88
C THR A 698 -20.05 48.32 -4.66
N ALA A 699 -20.43 47.21 -5.31
CA ALA A 699 -21.79 46.66 -5.23
C ALA A 699 -21.86 45.14 -5.44
N GLU A 700 -22.85 44.49 -4.80
CA GLU A 700 -23.26 43.12 -5.10
C GLU A 700 -24.15 43.13 -6.35
N ILE A 701 -23.85 42.27 -7.33
CA ILE A 701 -24.48 42.28 -8.66
C ILE A 701 -25.59 41.24 -8.74
N GLY A 702 -25.30 40.01 -8.30
CA GLY A 702 -26.25 38.92 -8.43
C GLY A 702 -25.68 37.59 -7.96
N ARG A 703 -26.46 36.52 -8.14
CA ARG A 703 -26.06 35.16 -7.79
C ARG A 703 -26.12 34.27 -9.02
N VAL A 704 -25.14 33.39 -9.14
CA VAL A 704 -25.11 32.33 -10.15
C VAL A 704 -25.26 30.99 -9.47
N GLU A 705 -26.10 30.13 -10.04
CA GLU A 705 -26.18 28.71 -9.72
C GLU A 705 -25.89 27.89 -10.97
N ILE A 706 -25.04 26.88 -10.85
CA ILE A 706 -24.61 26.00 -11.92
C ILE A 706 -24.97 24.57 -11.54
N VAL A 707 -25.59 23.84 -12.46
CA VAL A 707 -25.77 22.40 -12.38
C VAL A 707 -25.17 21.75 -13.62
N HIS A 708 -24.26 20.80 -13.44
CA HIS A 708 -23.57 20.13 -14.55
C HIS A 708 -23.53 18.61 -14.35
N ASP A 709 -23.84 17.85 -15.40
CA ASP A 709 -23.67 16.40 -15.46
C ASP A 709 -22.35 16.06 -16.19
N LEU A 710 -21.44 15.40 -15.46
CA LEU A 710 -20.09 15.09 -15.95
C LEU A 710 -20.06 13.99 -17.02
N ALA A 711 -21.03 13.09 -17.04
CA ALA A 711 -21.03 11.93 -17.96
C ALA A 711 -21.59 12.31 -19.32
N GLU A 712 -22.61 13.16 -19.32
CA GLU A 712 -23.29 13.66 -20.51
C GLU A 712 -22.64 14.93 -21.06
N GLY A 713 -21.80 15.60 -20.25
CA GLY A 713 -21.14 16.84 -20.63
C GLY A 713 -22.11 18.01 -20.82
N ARG A 714 -23.28 17.95 -20.19
CA ARG A 714 -24.34 18.98 -20.28
C ARG A 714 -24.49 19.73 -18.97
N GLY A 715 -24.86 21.00 -19.02
CA GLY A 715 -25.11 21.77 -17.82
C GLY A 715 -25.88 23.06 -18.08
N THR A 716 -26.29 23.68 -16.99
CA THR A 716 -27.06 24.92 -16.97
C THR A 716 -26.48 25.85 -15.91
N ALA A 717 -26.38 27.13 -16.23
CA ALA A 717 -26.13 28.22 -15.29
C ALA A 717 -27.34 29.14 -15.26
N THR A 718 -27.89 29.40 -14.08
CA THR A 718 -28.94 30.39 -13.84
C THR A 718 -28.35 31.58 -13.10
N ILE A 719 -28.64 32.78 -13.59
CA ILE A 719 -28.15 34.05 -13.07
C ILE A 719 -29.36 34.80 -12.53
N ALA A 720 -29.30 35.26 -11.28
CA ALA A 720 -30.34 36.07 -10.67
C ALA A 720 -29.78 37.42 -10.25
N VAL A 721 -30.40 38.50 -10.73
CA VAL A 721 -30.10 39.90 -10.38
C VAL A 721 -31.31 40.45 -9.64
N PRO A 722 -31.32 40.37 -8.29
CA PRO A 722 -32.52 40.66 -7.49
C PRO A 722 -32.92 42.14 -7.45
N GLY A 723 -32.04 43.06 -7.88
CA GLY A 723 -32.30 44.50 -7.89
C GLY A 723 -31.01 45.30 -7.79
N LEU A 724 -30.44 45.66 -8.93
CA LEU A 724 -29.24 46.45 -9.07
C LEU A 724 -29.59 47.93 -9.16
N ARG A 725 -29.20 48.71 -8.15
CA ARG A 725 -29.53 50.14 -8.05
C ARG A 725 -28.37 51.00 -8.56
N PHE A 726 -28.65 51.84 -9.55
CA PHE A 726 -27.76 52.89 -10.02
C PHE A 726 -28.16 54.22 -9.37
N ALA A 727 -27.17 55.03 -9.03
CA ALA A 727 -27.37 56.37 -8.46
C ALA A 727 -26.12 57.23 -8.67
N GLU A 728 -26.31 58.54 -8.75
CA GLU A 728 -25.22 59.52 -8.80
C GLU A 728 -24.31 59.39 -7.56
N GLY A 729 -22.99 59.38 -7.76
CA GLY A 729 -22.00 59.11 -6.70
C GLY A 729 -22.00 57.67 -6.15
N GLY A 730 -22.86 56.79 -6.67
CA GLY A 730 -22.92 55.36 -6.36
C GLY A 730 -22.46 54.50 -7.54
N LEU A 731 -23.00 53.29 -7.63
CA LEU A 731 -22.75 52.40 -8.76
C LEU A 731 -23.25 53.04 -10.06
N GLN A 732 -22.38 53.07 -11.08
CA GLN A 732 -22.70 53.49 -12.45
C GLN A 732 -22.53 52.32 -13.44
N PRO A 733 -23.22 52.31 -14.60
CA PRO A 733 -23.06 51.24 -15.59
C PRO A 733 -21.62 51.06 -16.08
N SER A 734 -20.85 52.15 -16.15
CA SER A 734 -19.42 52.14 -16.48
C SER A 734 -18.56 51.34 -15.49
N ASP A 735 -19.02 51.14 -14.25
CA ASP A 735 -18.32 50.29 -13.27
C ASP A 735 -18.49 48.80 -13.56
N LEU A 736 -19.50 48.45 -14.36
CA LEU A 736 -19.85 47.06 -14.70
C LEU A 736 -19.45 46.68 -16.10
N THR A 737 -19.56 47.60 -17.05
CA THR A 737 -19.26 47.32 -18.46
C THR A 737 -18.52 48.49 -19.12
N PRO A 738 -17.47 48.21 -19.91
CA PRO A 738 -16.84 49.24 -20.72
C PRO A 738 -17.72 49.68 -21.90
N LEU A 739 -18.79 48.95 -22.22
CA LEU A 739 -19.63 49.19 -23.40
C LEU A 739 -20.51 50.43 -23.28
N THR A 740 -20.74 50.93 -22.07
CA THR A 740 -21.53 52.16 -21.84
C THR A 740 -20.67 53.42 -21.90
N PHE A 741 -19.34 53.28 -21.95
CA PHE A 741 -18.42 54.41 -21.93
C PHE A 741 -18.64 55.32 -23.16
N GLY A 742 -18.94 56.60 -22.91
CA GLY A 742 -19.22 57.57 -23.97
C GLY A 742 -20.59 57.44 -24.66
N VAL A 743 -21.47 56.55 -24.17
CA VAL A 743 -22.84 56.37 -24.69
C VAL A 743 -23.87 56.94 -23.71
N ILE A 744 -23.77 56.57 -22.43
CA ILE A 744 -24.65 57.02 -21.35
C ILE A 744 -23.84 57.37 -20.10
N ALA A 745 -24.33 58.33 -19.31
CA ALA A 745 -23.76 58.76 -18.03
C ALA A 745 -24.88 59.11 -17.03
N ASP A 746 -24.49 59.38 -15.77
CA ASP A 746 -25.37 59.87 -14.71
C ASP A 746 -26.65 59.04 -14.52
N VAL A 747 -26.49 57.72 -14.52
CA VAL A 747 -27.62 56.80 -14.50
C VAL A 747 -28.16 56.65 -13.07
N SER A 748 -29.47 56.80 -12.92
CA SER A 748 -30.20 56.61 -11.68
C SER A 748 -31.42 55.72 -11.93
N GLY A 749 -31.59 54.67 -11.12
CA GLY A 749 -32.73 53.76 -11.26
C GLY A 749 -32.41 52.33 -10.84
N THR A 750 -33.24 51.36 -11.21
CA THR A 750 -33.04 49.95 -10.83
C THR A 750 -33.23 49.00 -12.00
N ILE A 751 -32.31 48.03 -12.10
CA ILE A 751 -32.38 46.92 -13.05
C ILE A 751 -32.52 45.61 -12.26
N GLU A 752 -33.46 44.76 -12.64
CA GLU A 752 -33.66 43.43 -12.06
C GLU A 752 -33.87 42.41 -13.17
N GLY A 753 -33.55 41.14 -12.93
CA GLY A 753 -33.75 40.13 -13.96
C GLY A 753 -33.12 38.78 -13.67
N GLU A 754 -33.26 37.91 -14.66
CA GLU A 754 -32.72 36.56 -14.66
C GLU A 754 -32.11 36.18 -16.00
N GLY A 755 -31.06 35.37 -15.96
CA GLY A 755 -30.37 34.83 -17.14
C GLY A 755 -30.23 33.32 -17.03
N ARG A 756 -30.16 32.65 -18.17
CA ARG A 756 -29.94 31.21 -18.26
C ARG A 756 -28.94 30.92 -19.38
N ILE A 757 -27.96 30.09 -19.09
CA ILE A 757 -26.97 29.59 -20.06
C ILE A 757 -27.02 28.08 -20.00
N ASP A 758 -27.28 27.42 -21.13
CA ASP A 758 -27.24 25.98 -21.26
C ASP A 758 -26.09 25.58 -22.18
N TRP A 759 -25.37 24.52 -21.84
CA TRP A 759 -24.31 23.96 -22.68
C TRP A 759 -24.44 22.46 -22.82
N THR A 760 -24.02 21.99 -23.99
CA THR A 760 -23.89 20.57 -24.36
C THR A 760 -22.55 20.36 -25.06
N PRO A 761 -22.15 19.12 -25.35
CA PRO A 761 -20.97 18.87 -26.19
C PRO A 761 -21.05 19.50 -27.59
N ALA A 762 -22.26 19.81 -28.08
CA ALA A 762 -22.47 20.39 -29.42
C ALA A 762 -22.41 21.93 -29.45
N GLY A 763 -22.56 22.61 -28.32
CA GLY A 763 -22.59 24.08 -28.28
C GLY A 763 -23.21 24.67 -27.03
N VAL A 764 -23.34 26.00 -27.02
CA VAL A 764 -23.86 26.83 -25.93
C VAL A 764 -25.05 27.65 -26.44
N THR A 765 -26.12 27.72 -25.65
CA THR A 765 -27.27 28.59 -25.87
C THR A 765 -27.51 29.42 -24.62
N SER A 766 -28.07 30.62 -24.76
CA SER A 766 -28.35 31.47 -23.60
C SER A 766 -29.60 32.31 -23.79
N SER A 767 -30.27 32.66 -22.71
CA SER A 767 -31.48 33.47 -22.72
C SER A 767 -31.54 34.35 -21.48
N GLY A 768 -32.36 35.39 -21.48
CA GLY A 768 -32.50 36.25 -20.31
C GLY A 768 -33.72 37.17 -20.35
N ARG A 769 -34.12 37.63 -19.18
CA ARG A 769 -35.23 38.56 -18.98
C ARG A 769 -34.78 39.63 -17.99
N PHE A 770 -34.65 40.87 -18.45
CA PHE A 770 -34.19 41.99 -17.63
C PHE A 770 -35.16 43.17 -17.71
N GLY A 771 -35.62 43.64 -16.57
CA GLY A 771 -36.45 44.82 -16.43
C GLY A 771 -35.63 46.01 -15.98
N ALA A 772 -35.83 47.15 -16.63
CA ALA A 772 -35.35 48.44 -16.18
C ALA A 772 -36.57 49.30 -15.80
N ARG A 773 -36.56 49.87 -14.59
CA ARG A 773 -37.68 50.69 -14.10
C ARG A 773 -37.21 52.07 -13.69
N ALA A 774 -37.90 53.09 -14.23
CA ALA A 774 -37.68 54.51 -13.91
C ALA A 774 -36.20 54.90 -13.97
N ILE A 775 -35.54 54.54 -15.08
CA ILE A 775 -34.16 54.92 -15.32
C ILE A 775 -34.11 56.36 -15.81
N ASP A 776 -33.39 57.20 -15.07
CA ASP A 776 -32.94 58.51 -15.52
C ASP A 776 -31.49 58.38 -15.98
N LEU A 777 -31.13 58.97 -17.13
CA LEU A 777 -29.77 58.93 -17.68
C LEU A 777 -29.47 60.15 -18.54
N ALA A 778 -28.19 60.47 -18.68
CA ALA A 778 -27.69 61.40 -19.69
C ALA A 778 -27.19 60.61 -20.91
N ALA A 779 -27.82 60.79 -22.08
CA ALA A 779 -27.34 60.23 -23.34
C ALA A 779 -26.63 61.29 -24.17
N ALA A 780 -25.87 60.87 -25.20
CA ALA A 780 -25.19 61.79 -26.12
C ALA A 780 -26.14 62.78 -26.83
N PHE A 781 -27.40 62.41 -26.99
CA PHE A 781 -28.42 63.29 -27.57
C PHE A 781 -29.15 64.14 -26.53
N GLY A 782 -28.95 63.97 -25.22
CA GLY A 782 -29.64 64.73 -24.16
C GLY A 782 -30.12 63.86 -22.98
N PRO A 783 -30.60 64.47 -21.89
CA PRO A 783 -31.15 63.73 -20.75
C PRO A 783 -32.44 62.98 -21.10
N VAL A 784 -32.57 61.78 -20.54
CA VAL A 784 -33.73 60.89 -20.61
C VAL A 784 -34.23 60.64 -19.20
N ARG A 785 -35.54 60.79 -18.98
CA ARG A 785 -36.19 60.56 -17.69
C ARG A 785 -37.23 59.46 -17.75
N GLY A 786 -37.29 58.66 -16.69
CA GLY A 786 -38.30 57.63 -16.49
C GLY A 786 -38.32 56.55 -17.56
N LEU A 787 -37.15 56.17 -18.11
CA LEU A 787 -37.03 55.06 -19.04
C LEU A 787 -37.45 53.75 -18.35
N ALA A 788 -38.39 53.04 -18.95
CA ALA A 788 -38.82 51.73 -18.52
C ALA A 788 -38.87 50.79 -19.72
N THR A 789 -38.32 49.58 -19.55
CA THR A 789 -38.31 48.55 -20.59
C THR A 789 -38.18 47.18 -19.96
N GLU A 790 -38.67 46.17 -20.67
CA GLU A 790 -38.41 44.78 -20.37
C GLU A 790 -37.74 44.13 -21.59
N LEU A 791 -36.55 43.57 -21.38
CA LEU A 791 -35.73 42.98 -22.43
C LEU A 791 -35.78 41.46 -22.35
N HIS A 792 -36.16 40.83 -23.47
CA HIS A 792 -36.10 39.38 -23.66
C HIS A 792 -34.96 39.00 -24.60
N PHE A 793 -33.90 38.42 -24.02
CA PHE A 793 -32.75 37.90 -24.75
C PHE A 793 -33.01 36.45 -25.18
N ASP A 794 -32.94 36.19 -26.48
CA ASP A 794 -32.86 34.86 -27.08
C ASP A 794 -31.40 34.39 -27.26
N ASP A 795 -30.43 35.31 -27.14
CA ASP A 795 -29.02 35.02 -26.88
C ASP A 795 -28.41 36.09 -25.94
N LEU A 796 -28.41 35.81 -24.63
CA LEU A 796 -27.85 36.69 -23.60
C LEU A 796 -26.33 36.86 -23.72
N LEU A 797 -25.60 35.82 -24.12
CA LEU A 797 -24.15 35.89 -24.29
C LEU A 797 -23.80 36.74 -25.52
N GLY A 798 -24.56 36.61 -26.60
CA GLY A 798 -24.46 37.47 -27.78
C GLY A 798 -25.03 38.88 -27.58
N MET A 799 -25.72 39.16 -26.47
CA MET A 799 -26.49 40.39 -26.23
C MET A 799 -27.51 40.68 -27.34
N HIS A 800 -28.15 39.63 -27.85
CA HIS A 800 -29.19 39.69 -28.87
C HIS A 800 -30.58 39.48 -28.26
N THR A 801 -31.56 40.22 -28.76
CA THR A 801 -32.97 40.12 -28.33
C THR A 801 -33.89 39.81 -29.49
N ALA A 802 -35.04 39.19 -29.20
CA ALA A 802 -36.11 39.05 -30.18
C ALA A 802 -36.60 40.44 -30.69
N PRO A 803 -37.10 40.54 -31.92
CA PRO A 803 -37.70 41.77 -32.44
C PRO A 803 -38.91 42.23 -31.61
N GLY A 804 -39.19 43.53 -31.65
CA GLY A 804 -40.37 44.12 -31.02
C GLY A 804 -40.27 44.38 -29.50
N GLN A 805 -39.07 44.55 -28.94
CA GLN A 805 -38.91 45.03 -27.55
C GLN A 805 -39.48 46.44 -27.43
N ILE A 806 -40.09 46.78 -26.29
CA ILE A 806 -40.76 48.06 -26.07
C ILE A 806 -40.09 48.81 -24.92
N ALA A 807 -39.66 50.05 -25.18
CA ALA A 807 -39.22 51.00 -24.18
C ALA A 807 -40.17 52.19 -24.12
N THR A 808 -40.50 52.64 -22.92
CA THR A 808 -41.28 53.86 -22.67
C THR A 808 -40.44 54.88 -21.92
N THR A 809 -40.64 56.17 -22.21
CA THR A 809 -39.92 57.28 -21.56
C THR A 809 -40.88 58.37 -21.15
N VAL A 810 -40.68 58.97 -19.97
CA VAL A 810 -41.47 60.12 -19.52
C VAL A 810 -41.09 61.38 -20.29
N GLU A 811 -39.79 61.62 -20.44
CA GLU A 811 -39.25 62.78 -21.15
C GLU A 811 -37.89 62.45 -21.77
N ILE A 812 -37.68 62.86 -23.02
CA ILE A 812 -36.37 62.89 -23.68
C ILE A 812 -36.16 64.34 -24.15
N ASN A 813 -35.05 64.96 -23.77
CA ASN A 813 -34.80 66.36 -24.13
C ASN A 813 -33.47 66.54 -24.86
N PRO A 814 -33.46 66.48 -26.19
CA PRO A 814 -32.29 66.77 -27.01
C PRO A 814 -32.07 68.25 -27.35
N GLY A 815 -32.74 69.14 -26.62
CA GLY A 815 -32.87 70.57 -26.91
C GLY A 815 -34.33 71.01 -26.96
N VAL A 816 -35.20 70.14 -27.50
CA VAL A 816 -36.67 70.30 -27.51
C VAL A 816 -37.28 69.09 -26.79
N PRO A 817 -37.95 69.27 -25.64
CA PRO A 817 -38.45 68.14 -24.85
C PRO A 817 -39.59 67.40 -25.56
N VAL A 818 -39.46 66.07 -25.68
CA VAL A 818 -40.55 65.18 -26.12
C VAL A 818 -40.96 64.28 -24.96
N ARG A 819 -42.26 64.14 -24.74
CA ARG A 819 -42.83 63.45 -23.57
C ARG A 819 -43.62 62.21 -23.96
N ASP A 820 -43.77 61.29 -23.00
CA ASP A 820 -44.61 60.09 -23.10
C ASP A 820 -44.31 59.24 -24.34
N GLY A 821 -43.01 59.03 -24.59
CA GLY A 821 -42.49 58.32 -25.75
C GLY A 821 -42.61 56.81 -25.65
N THR A 822 -42.87 56.15 -26.77
CA THR A 822 -42.78 54.68 -26.92
C THR A 822 -41.86 54.33 -28.09
N LEU A 823 -40.84 53.52 -27.84
CA LEU A 823 -39.90 53.01 -28.83
C LEU A 823 -40.02 51.50 -28.96
N ARG A 824 -39.98 51.02 -30.20
CA ARG A 824 -39.88 49.60 -30.54
C ARG A 824 -38.48 49.33 -31.10
N PHE A 825 -37.78 48.35 -30.56
CA PHE A 825 -36.37 48.10 -30.90
C PHE A 825 -35.98 46.63 -30.71
N ARG A 826 -34.78 46.28 -31.17
CA ARG A 826 -34.07 45.06 -30.80
C ARG A 826 -32.57 45.29 -30.73
N LEU A 827 -31.90 44.51 -29.88
CA LEU A 827 -30.46 44.42 -29.81
C LEU A 827 -29.98 43.37 -30.80
N LEU A 828 -29.04 43.74 -31.68
CA LEU A 828 -28.43 42.83 -32.64
C LEU A 828 -27.16 42.19 -32.07
N ASP A 829 -26.42 42.93 -31.26
CA ASP A 829 -25.23 42.52 -30.52
C ASP A 829 -24.89 43.59 -29.44
N PRO A 830 -23.76 43.50 -28.71
CA PRO A 830 -23.48 44.43 -27.62
C PRO A 830 -23.34 45.91 -28.01
N GLN A 831 -23.19 46.25 -29.30
CA GLN A 831 -22.92 47.61 -29.76
C GLN A 831 -23.87 48.07 -30.89
N ARG A 832 -24.78 47.22 -31.37
CA ARG A 832 -25.74 47.56 -32.44
C ARG A 832 -27.18 47.40 -31.96
N VAL A 833 -27.92 48.49 -32.03
CA VAL A 833 -29.35 48.55 -31.67
C VAL A 833 -30.16 48.92 -32.91
N GLU A 834 -31.05 48.04 -33.35
CA GLU A 834 -32.00 48.35 -34.41
C GLU A 834 -33.26 48.96 -33.77
N VAL A 835 -33.52 50.22 -34.09
CA VAL A 835 -34.78 50.88 -33.73
C VAL A 835 -35.77 50.59 -34.85
N GLU A 836 -36.84 49.86 -34.51
CA GLU A 836 -37.88 49.46 -35.46
C GLU A 836 -38.94 50.56 -35.64
N GLY A 837 -38.96 51.55 -34.74
CA GLY A 837 -39.76 52.77 -34.82
C GLY A 837 -39.99 53.39 -33.45
N GLY A 838 -40.29 54.69 -33.40
CA GLY A 838 -40.62 55.40 -32.17
C GLY A 838 -41.78 56.36 -32.38
N ARG A 839 -42.56 56.63 -31.32
CA ARG A 839 -43.75 57.48 -31.37
C ARG A 839 -43.84 58.33 -30.10
N TRP A 840 -44.10 59.61 -30.28
CA TRP A 840 -44.32 60.58 -29.20
C TRP A 840 -45.52 61.46 -29.54
N PRO A 841 -46.42 61.74 -28.58
CA PRO A 841 -47.31 62.89 -28.67
C PRO A 841 -46.48 64.17 -28.80
N PHE A 842 -46.73 64.98 -29.83
CA PHE A 842 -45.92 66.18 -30.09
C PHE A 842 -46.75 67.30 -30.72
N ALA A 843 -46.80 68.46 -30.04
CA ALA A 843 -47.52 69.64 -30.49
C ALA A 843 -48.98 69.37 -30.95
N GLY A 844 -49.74 68.55 -30.21
CA GLY A 844 -51.12 68.18 -30.57
C GLY A 844 -51.26 67.12 -31.67
N GLY A 845 -50.15 66.72 -32.31
CA GLY A 845 -50.06 65.62 -33.26
C GLY A 845 -49.15 64.49 -32.77
N GLU A 846 -48.42 63.87 -33.70
CA GLU A 846 -47.49 62.76 -33.41
C GLU A 846 -46.11 63.03 -34.06
N LEU A 847 -45.03 62.74 -33.32
CA LEU A 847 -43.67 62.62 -33.85
C LEU A 847 -43.32 61.14 -33.98
N VAL A 848 -42.92 60.71 -35.17
CA VAL A 848 -42.63 59.30 -35.49
C VAL A 848 -41.18 59.14 -35.92
N LEU A 849 -40.39 58.33 -35.22
CA LEU A 849 -39.05 57.93 -35.65
C LEU A 849 -39.16 56.77 -36.65
N GLU A 850 -38.55 56.95 -37.83
CA GLU A 850 -38.42 55.89 -38.84
C GLU A 850 -37.40 54.82 -38.41
N PRO A 851 -37.52 53.58 -38.94
CA PRO A 851 -36.58 52.51 -38.62
C PRO A 851 -35.12 52.93 -38.91
N THR A 852 -34.24 52.72 -37.94
CA THR A 852 -32.82 53.08 -38.06
C THR A 852 -31.93 52.13 -37.26
N LEU A 853 -30.67 52.00 -37.68
CA LEU A 853 -29.65 51.22 -36.98
C LEU A 853 -28.71 52.16 -36.22
N LEU A 854 -28.65 52.00 -34.90
CA LEU A 854 -27.70 52.68 -34.04
C LEU A 854 -26.48 51.78 -33.83
N ASP A 855 -25.38 52.13 -34.49
CA ASP A 855 -24.10 51.44 -34.35
C ASP A 855 -23.15 52.25 -33.45
N PHE A 856 -22.83 51.67 -32.30
CA PHE A 856 -21.94 52.24 -31.29
C PHE A 856 -20.50 51.70 -31.40
N SER A 857 -20.21 50.82 -32.36
CA SER A 857 -18.88 50.24 -32.54
C SER A 857 -17.88 51.15 -33.23
N GLU A 858 -18.38 52.14 -33.96
CA GLU A 858 -17.56 53.14 -34.64
C GLU A 858 -17.98 54.56 -34.23
N ARG A 859 -17.04 55.51 -34.19
CA ARG A 859 -17.33 56.93 -33.99
C ARG A 859 -17.92 57.57 -35.27
N ARG A 860 -18.98 56.97 -35.83
CA ARG A 860 -19.68 57.50 -37.01
C ARG A 860 -20.88 58.35 -36.62
N GLU A 861 -21.25 59.24 -37.53
CA GLU A 861 -22.52 59.97 -37.50
C GLU A 861 -23.71 58.99 -37.52
N ARG A 862 -24.62 59.12 -36.56
CA ARG A 862 -25.85 58.32 -36.49
C ARG A 862 -26.98 59.13 -37.12
N ARG A 863 -27.58 58.60 -38.18
CA ARG A 863 -28.66 59.25 -38.94
C ARG A 863 -30.02 58.71 -38.49
N MET A 864 -30.93 59.59 -38.12
CA MET A 864 -32.27 59.25 -37.64
C MET A 864 -33.28 60.16 -38.31
N THR A 865 -34.33 59.62 -38.94
CA THR A 865 -35.36 60.45 -39.59
C THR A 865 -36.60 60.48 -38.72
N PHE A 866 -36.98 61.66 -38.26
CA PHE A 866 -38.24 61.88 -37.55
C PHE A 866 -39.29 62.43 -38.51
N ARG A 867 -40.52 61.96 -38.42
CA ARG A 867 -41.66 62.42 -39.21
C ARG A 867 -42.67 63.08 -38.27
N VAL A 868 -42.95 64.35 -38.52
CA VAL A 868 -44.00 65.10 -37.82
C VAL A 868 -45.32 64.84 -38.54
N VAL A 869 -46.36 64.47 -37.79
CA VAL A 869 -47.68 64.13 -38.33
C VAL A 869 -48.75 64.92 -37.59
N GLY A 870 -49.32 65.90 -38.26
CA GLY A 870 -50.49 66.66 -37.80
C GLY A 870 -50.20 67.55 -36.60
N ALA A 871 -48.97 68.06 -36.48
CA ALA A 871 -48.62 69.00 -35.42
C ALA A 871 -49.38 70.31 -35.58
N ASP A 872 -50.03 70.78 -34.53
CA ASP A 872 -50.67 72.09 -34.48
C ASP A 872 -49.59 73.19 -34.52
N ALA A 873 -49.81 74.18 -35.37
CA ALA A 873 -48.87 75.26 -35.63
C ALA A 873 -48.52 76.09 -34.39
N ALA A 874 -49.51 76.43 -33.57
CA ALA A 874 -49.34 77.27 -32.39
C ALA A 874 -48.63 76.47 -31.28
N LEU A 875 -49.03 75.22 -31.08
CA LEU A 875 -48.36 74.34 -30.13
C LEU A 875 -46.93 74.03 -30.57
N PHE A 876 -46.68 73.79 -31.87
CA PHE A 876 -45.34 73.51 -32.38
C PHE A 876 -44.39 74.69 -32.18
N LEU A 877 -44.81 75.91 -32.52
CA LEU A 877 -43.99 77.10 -32.29
C LEU A 877 -43.72 77.34 -30.79
N LYS A 878 -44.69 77.02 -29.93
CA LYS A 878 -44.53 77.07 -28.47
C LYS A 878 -43.52 76.04 -27.95
N GLU A 879 -43.61 74.78 -28.38
CA GLU A 879 -42.67 73.72 -27.97
C GLU A 879 -41.25 73.99 -28.50
N MET A 880 -41.13 74.63 -29.65
CA MET A 880 -39.85 75.07 -30.23
C MET A 880 -39.35 76.42 -29.68
N GLU A 881 -40.04 77.00 -28.68
CA GLU A 881 -39.71 78.27 -28.01
C GLU A 881 -39.59 79.49 -28.96
N PHE A 882 -40.39 79.55 -30.03
CA PHE A 882 -40.44 80.70 -30.93
C PHE A 882 -41.39 81.80 -30.42
N GLU A 883 -40.89 82.68 -29.54
CA GLU A 883 -41.71 83.74 -28.91
C GLU A 883 -42.17 84.85 -29.87
N ASN A 884 -41.47 85.04 -31.00
CA ASN A 884 -41.70 86.16 -31.93
C ASN A 884 -42.61 85.80 -33.11
N LEU A 885 -43.20 84.61 -33.13
CA LEU A 885 -44.01 84.10 -34.22
C LEU A 885 -45.27 83.41 -33.68
N ASP A 886 -46.42 83.78 -34.24
CA ASP A 886 -47.70 83.11 -33.99
C ASP A 886 -48.21 82.51 -35.30
N ALA A 887 -48.78 81.30 -35.26
CA ALA A 887 -49.20 80.57 -36.44
C ALA A 887 -50.43 79.71 -36.17
N THR A 888 -51.32 79.60 -37.17
CA THR A 888 -52.44 78.65 -37.17
C THR A 888 -52.30 77.66 -38.31
N GLY A 889 -52.83 76.44 -38.12
CA GLY A 889 -52.80 75.35 -39.10
C GLY A 889 -52.23 74.05 -38.52
N THR A 890 -52.13 73.02 -39.37
CA THR A 890 -51.50 71.74 -39.01
C THR A 890 -50.37 71.40 -39.98
N PHE A 891 -49.27 70.88 -39.46
CA PHE A 891 -48.05 70.59 -40.21
C PHE A 891 -47.71 69.10 -40.26
N ASP A 892 -47.25 68.66 -41.42
CA ASP A 892 -46.58 67.37 -41.61
C ASP A 892 -45.18 67.60 -42.16
N GLY A 893 -44.23 66.73 -41.83
CA GLY A 893 -42.91 66.84 -42.45
C GLY A 893 -41.91 65.82 -41.96
N THR A 894 -40.68 65.98 -42.43
CA THR A 894 -39.56 65.11 -42.08
C THR A 894 -38.42 65.96 -41.52
N LEU A 895 -37.82 65.48 -40.44
CA LEU A 895 -36.70 66.06 -39.73
C LEU A 895 -35.59 65.00 -39.69
N PRO A 896 -34.75 64.90 -40.75
CA PRO A 896 -33.56 64.06 -40.71
C PRO A 896 -32.56 64.67 -39.73
N MET A 897 -32.18 63.89 -38.73
CA MET A 897 -31.25 64.26 -37.67
C MET A 897 -29.96 63.45 -37.78
N ILE A 898 -28.85 64.12 -37.50
CA ILE A 898 -27.53 63.51 -37.38
C ILE A 898 -27.02 63.73 -35.97
N PHE A 899 -26.64 62.66 -35.29
CA PHE A 899 -26.01 62.69 -33.97
C PHE A 899 -24.56 62.21 -34.05
N ASP A 900 -23.64 63.02 -33.54
CA ASP A 900 -22.22 62.69 -33.41
C ASP A 900 -21.70 63.09 -32.01
N ALA A 901 -20.38 63.23 -31.86
CA ALA A 901 -19.76 63.58 -30.58
C ALA A 901 -19.99 65.06 -30.19
N GLN A 902 -20.45 65.89 -31.11
CA GLN A 902 -20.68 67.32 -30.95
C GLN A 902 -22.15 67.66 -30.67
N GLY A 903 -23.04 66.66 -30.70
CA GLY A 903 -24.47 66.80 -30.42
C GLY A 903 -25.35 66.40 -31.61
N GLY A 904 -26.64 66.73 -31.53
CA GLY A 904 -27.59 66.50 -32.61
C GLY A 904 -27.75 67.71 -33.53
N ARG A 905 -27.97 67.49 -34.81
CA ARG A 905 -28.33 68.54 -35.79
C ARG A 905 -29.36 68.05 -36.79
N ILE A 906 -30.17 68.96 -37.32
CA ILE A 906 -31.11 68.69 -38.40
C ILE A 906 -30.44 69.04 -39.74
N GLU A 907 -30.49 68.11 -40.69
CA GLU A 907 -30.03 68.32 -42.07
C GLU A 907 -31.16 68.00 -43.05
N GLY A 908 -31.59 68.99 -43.83
CA GLY A 908 -32.66 68.85 -44.81
C GLY A 908 -34.06 68.71 -44.21
N GLY A 909 -34.30 69.23 -43.01
CA GLY A 909 -35.61 69.21 -42.36
C GLY A 909 -36.63 70.05 -43.13
N ALA A 910 -37.86 69.56 -43.27
CA ALA A 910 -38.94 70.29 -43.95
C ALA A 910 -40.31 69.94 -43.37
N LEU A 911 -41.05 70.95 -42.94
CA LEU A 911 -42.45 70.89 -42.50
C LEU A 911 -43.35 71.59 -43.51
N ARG A 912 -44.53 71.03 -43.79
CA ARG A 912 -45.51 71.53 -44.77
C ARG A 912 -46.88 71.60 -44.14
N ALA A 913 -47.58 72.72 -44.33
CA ALA A 913 -48.95 72.86 -43.85
C ALA A 913 -49.90 71.97 -44.68
N ARG A 914 -50.81 71.24 -44.01
CA ARG A 914 -51.84 70.40 -44.66
C ARG A 914 -52.89 71.23 -45.39
N ALA A 915 -53.19 72.40 -44.87
CA ALA A 915 -54.18 73.34 -45.38
C ALA A 915 -53.67 74.79 -45.20
N GLY A 916 -54.43 75.76 -45.71
CA GLY A 916 -54.14 77.18 -45.45
C GLY A 916 -54.31 77.56 -43.98
N GLY A 917 -53.60 78.59 -43.55
CA GLY A 917 -53.60 79.10 -42.17
C GLY A 917 -53.10 80.54 -42.12
N SER A 918 -52.86 81.06 -40.92
CA SER A 918 -52.33 82.41 -40.68
C SER A 918 -50.96 82.37 -40.00
N LEU A 919 -50.10 83.34 -40.29
CA LEU A 919 -48.82 83.58 -39.61
C LEU A 919 -48.72 85.07 -39.24
N ALA A 920 -48.27 85.36 -38.02
CA ALA A 920 -47.97 86.70 -37.55
C ALA A 920 -46.60 86.75 -36.88
N TYR A 921 -45.77 87.71 -37.27
CA TYR A 921 -44.55 88.05 -36.54
C TYR A 921 -44.86 89.09 -35.45
N VAL A 922 -44.50 88.79 -34.21
CA VAL A 922 -44.89 89.54 -33.00
C VAL A 922 -43.69 90.18 -32.26
N GLY A 923 -42.46 89.99 -32.75
CA GLY A 923 -41.25 90.46 -32.07
C GLY A 923 -40.99 91.97 -32.11
N GLU A 924 -40.18 92.47 -31.16
CA GLU A 924 -39.74 93.87 -31.09
C GLU A 924 -38.80 94.24 -32.25
N ILE A 925 -39.04 95.40 -32.85
CA ILE A 925 -38.37 95.85 -34.09
C ILE A 925 -37.19 96.74 -33.73
N SER A 926 -35.97 96.36 -34.11
CA SER A 926 -34.88 97.33 -34.26
C SER A 926 -35.03 98.03 -35.61
N GLN A 927 -35.47 99.28 -35.59
CA GLN A 927 -35.73 100.05 -36.81
C GLN A 927 -34.42 100.37 -37.55
N ARG A 928 -34.12 99.59 -38.59
CA ARG A 928 -33.35 100.05 -39.74
C ARG A 928 -34.32 100.25 -40.90
N ASP A 929 -34.26 101.39 -41.57
CA ASP A 929 -35.18 101.74 -42.66
C ASP A 929 -34.92 100.83 -43.86
N LEU A 930 -35.81 99.85 -44.09
CA LEU A 930 -35.66 98.79 -45.11
C LEU A 930 -36.13 99.24 -46.51
N GLY A 931 -36.38 100.54 -46.71
CA GLY A 931 -36.94 101.10 -47.94
C GLY A 931 -38.41 100.70 -48.19
N PHE A 932 -39.01 101.21 -49.27
CA PHE A 932 -40.44 101.01 -49.59
C PHE A 932 -40.85 99.52 -49.66
N TRP A 933 -40.09 98.71 -50.39
CA TRP A 933 -40.38 97.29 -50.58
C TRP A 933 -40.12 96.46 -49.30
N GLY A 934 -39.09 96.80 -48.52
CA GLY A 934 -38.80 96.12 -47.25
C GLY A 934 -39.83 96.43 -46.17
N ASN A 935 -40.26 97.69 -46.03
CA ASN A 935 -41.32 98.09 -45.10
C ASN A 935 -42.68 97.48 -45.48
N MET A 936 -42.98 97.34 -46.78
CA MET A 936 -44.18 96.64 -47.26
C MET A 936 -44.15 95.14 -46.92
N ALA A 937 -43.01 94.47 -47.16
CA ALA A 937 -42.83 93.07 -46.80
C ALA A 937 -42.96 92.83 -45.29
N PHE A 938 -42.41 93.73 -44.46
CA PHE A 938 -42.49 93.63 -42.99
C PHE A 938 -43.91 93.88 -42.45
N GLN A 939 -44.65 94.84 -43.02
CA GLN A 939 -46.06 95.05 -42.66
C GLN A 939 -46.96 93.88 -43.08
N ALA A 940 -46.62 93.18 -44.17
CA ALA A 940 -47.32 91.96 -44.57
C ALA A 940 -47.05 90.79 -43.59
N LEU A 941 -45.87 90.73 -42.97
CA LEU A 941 -45.52 89.69 -41.98
C LEU A 941 -46.22 89.83 -40.63
N LYS A 942 -46.81 91.00 -40.29
CA LYS A 942 -47.56 91.19 -39.04
C LYS A 942 -48.87 90.40 -38.98
N ALA A 943 -49.48 90.09 -40.14
CA ALA A 943 -50.68 89.28 -40.23
C ALA A 943 -50.85 88.77 -41.68
N LEU A 944 -50.53 87.50 -41.89
CA LEU A 944 -50.43 86.90 -43.22
C LEU A 944 -51.27 85.62 -43.30
N ASP A 945 -52.19 85.54 -44.25
CA ASP A 945 -52.89 84.29 -44.56
C ASP A 945 -52.17 83.58 -45.72
N TYR A 946 -51.87 82.28 -45.55
CA TYR A 946 -51.18 81.46 -46.55
C TYR A 946 -52.07 80.31 -47.03
N ARG A 947 -51.90 79.87 -48.28
CA ARG A 947 -52.55 78.65 -48.82
C ARG A 947 -51.68 77.42 -48.67
N SER A 948 -50.37 77.59 -48.85
CA SER A 948 -49.37 76.55 -48.62
C SER A 948 -48.15 77.17 -47.96
N LEU A 949 -47.66 76.54 -46.90
CA LEU A 949 -46.50 76.94 -46.14
C LEU A 949 -45.53 75.77 -46.05
N THR A 950 -44.26 76.02 -46.31
CA THR A 950 -43.16 75.07 -46.08
C THR A 950 -42.11 75.73 -45.20
N ILE A 951 -41.75 75.09 -44.10
CA ILE A 951 -40.71 75.51 -43.17
C ILE A 951 -39.54 74.53 -43.32
N GLY A 952 -38.44 74.96 -43.94
CA GLY A 952 -37.17 74.25 -43.92
C GLY A 952 -36.45 74.51 -42.61
N MET A 953 -35.87 73.49 -42.00
CA MET A 953 -35.15 73.57 -40.72
C MET A 953 -33.78 72.91 -40.87
N ASN A 954 -32.72 73.64 -40.56
CA ASN A 954 -31.35 73.13 -40.57
C ASN A 954 -30.54 73.74 -39.42
N GLY A 955 -29.65 72.96 -38.80
CA GLY A 955 -28.75 73.46 -37.77
C GLY A 955 -28.66 72.56 -36.54
N PRO A 956 -27.75 72.86 -35.61
CA PRO A 956 -27.59 72.12 -34.35
C PRO A 956 -28.84 72.26 -33.47
N LEU A 957 -29.24 71.18 -32.78
CA LEU A 957 -30.40 71.16 -31.88
C LEU A 957 -30.22 72.05 -30.64
N ALA A 958 -28.97 72.25 -30.22
CA ALA A 958 -28.58 73.06 -29.05
C ALA A 958 -27.93 74.39 -29.44
N GLY A 959 -28.07 74.85 -30.69
CA GLY A 959 -27.45 76.09 -31.16
C GLY A 959 -28.25 76.79 -32.27
N ASP A 960 -27.61 77.64 -33.05
CA ASP A 960 -28.25 78.53 -34.02
C ASP A 960 -28.96 77.75 -35.16
N MET A 961 -30.28 77.59 -35.07
CA MET A 961 -31.09 76.99 -36.13
C MET A 961 -31.38 77.99 -37.25
N VAL A 962 -31.09 77.59 -38.48
CA VAL A 962 -31.48 78.29 -39.70
C VAL A 962 -32.82 77.75 -40.17
N THR A 963 -33.84 78.60 -40.10
CA THR A 963 -35.19 78.27 -40.54
C THR A 963 -35.50 79.00 -41.85
N GLU A 964 -35.80 78.26 -42.91
CA GLU A 964 -36.18 78.80 -44.22
C GLU A 964 -37.67 78.64 -44.44
N ILE A 965 -38.41 79.72 -44.32
CA ILE A 965 -39.86 79.70 -44.44
C ILE A 965 -40.29 80.18 -45.84
N ARG A 966 -41.02 79.31 -46.55
CA ARG A 966 -41.56 79.58 -47.87
C ARG A 966 -43.09 79.53 -47.86
N PHE A 967 -43.72 80.64 -48.20
CA PHE A 967 -45.19 80.75 -48.31
C PHE A 967 -45.60 80.97 -49.77
N ALA A 968 -46.71 80.37 -50.19
CA ALA A 968 -47.33 80.63 -51.50
C ALA A 968 -48.85 80.81 -51.38
N GLY A 969 -49.42 81.62 -52.28
CA GLY A 969 -50.86 81.94 -52.31
C GLY A 969 -51.29 82.92 -51.22
N VAL A 970 -50.50 83.97 -50.99
CA VAL A 970 -50.60 84.89 -49.87
C VAL A 970 -51.73 85.91 -50.03
N SER A 971 -52.55 86.11 -48.99
CA SER A 971 -53.48 87.24 -48.85
C SER A 971 -53.29 87.97 -47.51
N GLN A 972 -53.59 89.27 -47.47
CA GLN A 972 -53.52 90.07 -46.25
C GLN A 972 -54.59 89.61 -45.23
N GLY A 973 -54.16 89.28 -44.02
CA GLY A 973 -55.05 88.84 -42.93
C GLY A 973 -55.91 89.97 -42.35
N LYS A 974 -56.94 89.61 -41.57
CA LYS A 974 -57.87 90.56 -40.94
C LYS A 974 -57.13 91.51 -39.98
N GLY A 975 -56.92 92.77 -40.40
CA GLY A 975 -56.34 93.83 -39.56
C GLY A 975 -55.31 94.77 -40.23
N THR A 976 -54.95 94.55 -41.49
CA THR A 976 -53.95 95.37 -42.21
C THR A 976 -54.57 96.58 -42.93
N LYS A 977 -53.87 97.72 -42.97
CA LYS A 977 -54.33 98.95 -43.67
C LYS A 977 -54.26 98.77 -45.19
N SER A 978 -55.39 98.50 -45.85
CA SER A 978 -55.48 98.36 -47.30
C SER A 978 -55.55 99.73 -48.00
N ASN A 979 -54.66 100.00 -48.96
CA ASN A 979 -54.78 101.15 -49.88
C ASN A 979 -55.14 100.69 -51.30
N PHE A 980 -55.72 101.56 -52.14
CA PHE A 980 -56.24 101.20 -53.48
C PHE A 980 -55.21 100.51 -54.41
N LEU A 981 -53.94 100.92 -54.37
CA LEU A 981 -52.85 100.29 -55.15
C LEU A 981 -52.54 98.84 -54.70
N LEU A 982 -52.71 98.54 -53.40
CA LEU A 982 -52.41 97.22 -52.83
C LEU A 982 -53.43 96.14 -53.24
N ARG A 983 -54.69 96.51 -53.55
CA ARG A 983 -55.74 95.54 -53.97
C ARG A 983 -55.53 94.95 -55.37
N ARG A 984 -54.83 95.66 -56.27
CA ARG A 984 -54.47 95.14 -57.60
C ARG A 984 -53.19 94.28 -57.56
N LEU A 985 -52.25 94.62 -56.67
CA LEU A 985 -51.05 93.82 -56.41
C LEU A 985 -51.39 92.50 -55.69
N ALA A 986 -52.38 92.49 -54.77
CA ALA A 986 -52.84 91.30 -54.04
C ALA A 986 -53.42 90.15 -54.90
N LYS A 987 -53.55 90.31 -56.22
CA LYS A 987 -53.95 89.24 -57.16
C LYS A 987 -52.77 88.53 -57.83
N LEU A 988 -51.54 88.98 -57.60
CA LEU A 988 -50.33 88.34 -58.11
C LEU A 988 -49.84 87.29 -57.11
N PRO A 989 -49.39 86.11 -57.57
CA PRO A 989 -48.85 85.10 -56.66
C PRO A 989 -47.50 85.59 -56.11
N PHE A 990 -47.51 86.13 -54.89
CA PHE A 990 -46.28 86.40 -54.16
C PHE A 990 -45.77 85.10 -53.53
N VAL A 991 -44.47 84.85 -53.71
CA VAL A 991 -43.72 83.85 -52.96
C VAL A 991 -42.79 84.62 -52.04
N PHE A 992 -42.97 84.41 -50.73
CA PHE A 992 -42.05 84.96 -49.73
C PHE A 992 -41.12 83.83 -49.29
N ASN A 993 -39.81 84.08 -49.41
CA ASN A 993 -38.77 83.24 -48.86
C ASN A 993 -38.12 84.01 -47.72
N VAL A 994 -38.34 83.57 -46.49
CA VAL A 994 -37.83 84.21 -45.27
C VAL A 994 -36.79 83.28 -44.67
N ARG A 995 -35.54 83.72 -44.57
CA ARG A 995 -34.51 83.00 -43.80
C ARG A 995 -34.39 83.66 -42.43
N VAL A 996 -34.73 82.92 -41.39
CA VAL A 996 -34.55 83.33 -39.99
C VAL A 996 -33.31 82.61 -39.46
N SER A 997 -32.37 83.38 -38.94
CA SER A 997 -31.21 82.87 -38.19
C SER A 997 -31.33 83.44 -36.78
N ALA A 998 -31.55 82.58 -35.79
CA ALA A 998 -31.66 82.99 -34.40
C ALA A 998 -30.49 82.41 -33.60
N PRO A 999 -29.77 83.22 -32.81
CA PRO A 999 -28.75 82.70 -31.90
C PRO A 999 -29.43 82.06 -30.69
N PHE A 1000 -29.51 80.72 -30.66
CA PHE A 1000 -30.08 79.99 -29.54
C PHE A 1000 -28.96 79.70 -28.54
N HIS A 1001 -28.96 80.45 -27.44
CA HIS A 1001 -28.15 80.28 -26.22
C HIS A 1001 -26.60 80.24 -26.33
N GLN A 1002 -25.97 81.36 -26.69
CA GLN A 1002 -24.50 81.53 -26.59
C GLN A 1002 -23.96 81.95 -25.19
N LEU A 1003 -24.66 81.67 -24.09
CA LEU A 1003 -24.21 82.14 -22.75
C LEU A 1003 -24.06 81.09 -21.65
N LEU A 1004 -24.39 79.80 -21.87
CA LEU A 1004 -24.25 78.78 -20.81
C LEU A 1004 -22.98 77.92 -20.88
N ASP A 1005 -22.29 77.82 -22.03
CA ASP A 1005 -21.16 76.90 -22.21
C ASP A 1005 -19.85 77.35 -21.55
N SER A 1006 -19.70 78.63 -21.19
CA SER A 1006 -18.45 79.15 -20.63
C SER A 1006 -18.31 78.97 -19.11
N VAL A 1007 -19.38 78.59 -18.41
CA VAL A 1007 -19.38 78.50 -16.93
C VAL A 1007 -19.27 77.04 -16.44
N GLN A 1008 -19.62 76.04 -17.26
CA GLN A 1008 -19.60 74.63 -16.86
C GLN A 1008 -18.22 73.96 -16.95
N SER A 1009 -17.25 74.55 -17.66
CA SER A 1009 -15.89 74.01 -17.77
C SER A 1009 -14.95 74.41 -16.62
N TRP A 1010 -15.42 75.23 -15.67
CA TRP A 1010 -14.60 75.73 -14.55
C TRP A 1010 -14.77 74.94 -13.24
N TYR A 1011 -15.78 74.07 -13.13
CA TYR A 1011 -16.10 73.40 -11.86
C TYR A 1011 -15.63 71.95 -11.71
N ASP A 1012 -15.09 71.30 -12.74
CA ASP A 1012 -14.52 69.96 -12.58
C ASP A 1012 -13.36 69.65 -13.56
N PRO A 1013 -12.10 69.65 -13.11
CA PRO A 1013 -10.95 69.28 -13.94
C PRO A 1013 -10.93 67.79 -14.36
N ASN A 1014 -11.75 66.90 -13.76
CA ASN A 1014 -11.81 65.49 -14.16
C ASN A 1014 -12.40 65.30 -15.56
N ARG A 1015 -13.35 66.14 -16.00
CA ARG A 1015 -13.93 66.06 -17.36
C ARG A 1015 -12.90 66.30 -18.46
N LEU A 1016 -11.88 67.13 -18.21
CA LEU A 1016 -10.77 67.37 -19.15
C LEU A 1016 -9.78 66.20 -19.20
N ILE A 1017 -9.64 65.47 -18.10
CA ILE A 1017 -8.83 64.24 -18.03
C ILE A 1017 -9.58 63.10 -18.72
N GLU A 1018 -10.86 62.89 -18.41
CA GLU A 1018 -11.73 61.86 -19.02
C GLU A 1018 -11.86 62.01 -20.54
N ARG A 1019 -11.95 63.23 -21.06
CA ARG A 1019 -12.03 63.48 -22.51
C ARG A 1019 -10.75 63.11 -23.25
N ASN A 1020 -9.59 63.20 -22.60
CA ASN A 1020 -8.28 62.96 -23.22
C ASN A 1020 -7.67 61.61 -22.83
N LEU A 1021 -8.21 60.92 -21.81
CA LEU A 1021 -7.75 59.62 -21.35
C LEU A 1021 -7.78 58.51 -22.43
N PRO A 1022 -8.80 58.42 -23.31
CA PRO A 1022 -8.81 57.44 -24.40
C PRO A 1022 -7.66 57.66 -25.40
N THR A 1023 -7.30 58.91 -25.66
CA THR A 1023 -6.18 59.28 -26.54
C THR A 1023 -4.85 58.92 -25.89
N LEU A 1024 -4.71 59.15 -24.59
CA LEU A 1024 -3.53 58.77 -23.81
C LEU A 1024 -3.38 57.25 -23.66
N LEU A 1025 -4.48 56.51 -23.48
CA LEU A 1025 -4.49 55.04 -23.46
C LEU A 1025 -4.15 54.45 -24.83
N GLN A 1026 -4.65 55.04 -25.93
CA GLN A 1026 -4.26 54.64 -27.28
C GLN A 1026 -2.79 54.94 -27.58
N GLU A 1027 -2.25 56.08 -27.12
CA GLU A 1027 -0.81 56.38 -27.26
C GLU A 1027 0.05 55.42 -26.42
N GLN A 1028 -0.43 54.99 -25.25
CA GLN A 1028 0.26 54.03 -24.39
C GLN A 1028 0.21 52.59 -24.93
N GLU A 1029 -0.89 52.20 -25.59
CA GLU A 1029 -1.03 50.92 -26.29
C GLU A 1029 -0.23 50.89 -27.60
N GLN A 1030 -0.24 51.98 -28.38
CA GLN A 1030 0.55 52.10 -29.62
C GLN A 1030 2.06 52.17 -29.36
N SER A 1031 2.49 52.67 -28.19
CA SER A 1031 3.91 52.70 -27.77
C SER A 1031 4.39 51.41 -27.10
N GLY A 1032 3.53 50.39 -26.95
CA GLY A 1032 3.91 49.06 -26.44
C GLY A 1032 4.56 49.09 -25.05
N GLY A 1033 4.22 50.08 -24.21
CA GLY A 1033 4.78 50.21 -22.86
C GLY A 1033 6.27 50.58 -22.78
N LYS A 1034 6.90 51.09 -23.85
CA LYS A 1034 8.29 51.57 -23.82
C LYS A 1034 8.37 53.09 -23.80
N ALA A 1035 8.01 53.71 -22.67
CA ALA A 1035 8.50 55.04 -22.32
C ALA A 1035 9.78 54.88 -21.49
N GLY A 1036 10.92 55.30 -22.03
CA GLY A 1036 12.19 55.35 -21.32
C GLY A 1036 12.11 56.24 -20.09
N ALA A 1037 12.79 55.84 -19.02
CA ALA A 1037 12.91 56.59 -17.78
C ALA A 1037 13.34 58.04 -18.05
N PRO A 1038 12.70 59.05 -17.43
CA PRO A 1038 13.25 60.40 -17.44
C PRO A 1038 14.56 60.41 -16.64
N ALA A 1039 15.61 60.98 -17.24
CA ALA A 1039 16.85 61.29 -16.54
C ALA A 1039 16.56 62.14 -15.29
N PRO A 1040 17.26 61.92 -14.17
CA PRO A 1040 17.01 62.67 -12.95
C PRO A 1040 17.40 64.14 -13.15
N VAL A 1041 16.38 65.00 -13.20
CA VAL A 1041 16.55 66.45 -13.09
C VAL A 1041 16.88 66.75 -11.63
N GLN A 1042 18.13 67.13 -11.36
CA GLN A 1042 18.52 67.70 -10.06
C GLN A 1042 17.72 68.98 -9.79
N PRO A 1043 17.22 69.21 -8.56
CA PRO A 1043 16.66 70.50 -8.19
C PRO A 1043 17.77 71.55 -8.15
N ARG A 1044 17.56 72.69 -8.83
CA ARG A 1044 18.32 73.91 -8.56
C ARG A 1044 17.90 74.45 -7.21
N GLU A 1045 18.91 74.55 -6.36
CA GLU A 1045 19.11 75.47 -5.25
C GLU A 1045 18.03 76.56 -5.07
N SER A 1046 17.35 76.49 -3.93
CA SER A 1046 16.53 77.56 -3.38
C SER A 1046 17.44 78.68 -2.87
N GLU A 1047 17.58 79.75 -3.65
CA GLU A 1047 18.07 81.03 -3.16
C GLU A 1047 16.90 81.84 -2.60
N ASN A 1048 16.86 81.87 -1.26
CA ASN A 1048 16.73 83.07 -0.43
C ASN A 1048 15.57 84.08 -0.63
N LEU A 1049 14.87 84.23 0.50
CA LEU A 1049 14.65 85.47 1.27
C LEU A 1049 13.24 86.08 1.29
N ARG A 1050 12.70 86.00 2.52
CA ARG A 1050 11.85 86.95 3.27
C ARG A 1050 10.35 86.75 3.27
#